data_AF-A0A318NWY4-F1
#
_entry.id   AF-A0A318NWY4-F1
#
_cell.length_a   1.000
_cell.length_b   1.000
_cell.length_c   1.000
_cell.angle_alpha   90.00
_cell.angle_beta   90.00
_cell.angle_gamma   90.00
#
_symmetry.space_group_name_H-M   'P 1'
#
loop_
_entity.id
_entity.type
_entity.pdbx_description
1 polymer ?
#
loop_
_entity_poly.entity_id
_entity_poly.type
_entity_poly.pdbx_seq_one_letter_code
_entity_poly.pdbx_strand_id
1 'polypeptide(L)'
;MSRFADYVMMRFPDPAATLVEFFSQMQEAAASVGASIEVIPILDGGRHYLASLNGQRDKRHYYRADLHHDSDGTVWPSVTFGTFKHSGATAYFKPRDLAWQCWESDSKGIPQDIDDTQRQGYKRAADKLKADAEIARQKRNANIEEGRDAATVAAITAWDAAEPANTHPYLSDKAVRAYGLRIATASSCARLYSDEQGKWLDKATVVTAGDLLIPVTNVAGKIINLQRITSTGQKRFLIGGQKKGGFFRIPGEGMAFLVEGYATGATVHEATGKATIIAFDAGNLSEVASSLNGQIFAVAADNDANNAGQSGAEATALPYVIPPEVGSDWNDYAAQYGLDTVCNYLNSIVKSGVPAVIVPDAKTDVDIHNMTPVLMTSWPHVSHNGQPLNTIPNLERLLENYEITVRYNVIRKDIDYVFPGKCGTADNQNQVALNTITSLCALNRLPKADVPAYLLSVADRHLVNPVMDFITVQHWDGQSRFSALLNTIETRNGFDRDLCALLVRRWLISAVAAAAMPSGFWSKGVLVFQGEQSLGKTAWIRSLLPPELRDLVKIDAQIDPDNKDTIISAVSHWLVEIGELDGTLRKADIAKLKGFISKDRDQFRRPYGRAEEKFQRRTVFFASVNPERFLADDTGNVRWWTVPVTGVNYEHDIDTQQLWAEVYEWFKVGERWWLNREEERCLEAMNADHQQVDPVEEMILAHYEWGCDRIGAYREKTATDVLKEIGYDKPNKSQSTHVSNVLRRLTGGEPRKARSGRFFNLPPRMLNAERMPVDCDRPF
;
A
#
# COMPACT_ATOMS: atom_id res chain seq x y z
N MET A 1 -17.08 14.07 -30.45
CA MET A 1 -18.04 13.83 -29.34
C MET A 1 -18.85 12.59 -29.67
N SER A 2 -19.26 11.80 -28.68
CA SER A 2 -20.00 10.55 -28.93
C SER A 2 -21.47 10.84 -29.27
N ARG A 3 -22.11 9.97 -30.07
CA ARG A 3 -23.56 10.07 -30.39
C ARG A 3 -24.46 10.05 -29.14
N PHE A 4 -23.98 9.40 -28.08
CA PHE A 4 -24.65 9.38 -26.79
C PHE A 4 -24.57 10.74 -26.08
N ALA A 5 -23.42 11.43 -26.12
CA ALA A 5 -23.29 12.76 -25.54
C ALA A 5 -24.24 13.76 -26.21
N ASP A 6 -24.38 13.66 -27.54
CA ASP A 6 -25.33 14.46 -28.30
C ASP A 6 -26.78 14.17 -27.85
N TYR A 7 -27.19 12.90 -27.74
CA TYR A 7 -28.50 12.53 -27.22
C TYR A 7 -28.80 13.14 -25.84
N VAL A 8 -27.84 13.09 -24.93
CA VAL A 8 -27.98 13.64 -23.57
C VAL A 8 -28.23 15.15 -23.62
N MET A 9 -27.45 15.87 -24.43
CA MET A 9 -27.60 17.33 -24.58
C MET A 9 -28.92 17.74 -25.25
N MET A 10 -29.48 16.88 -26.11
CA MET A 10 -30.77 17.12 -26.76
C MET A 10 -31.96 16.87 -25.83
N ARG A 11 -31.91 15.77 -25.07
CA ARG A 11 -33.02 15.33 -24.22
C ARG A 11 -33.10 16.11 -22.92
N PHE A 12 -31.94 16.42 -22.33
CA PHE A 12 -31.86 17.06 -21.02
C PHE A 12 -31.37 18.50 -21.15
N PRO A 13 -32.13 19.50 -20.67
CA PRO A 13 -31.73 20.90 -20.76
C PRO A 13 -30.51 21.24 -19.89
N ASP A 14 -30.32 20.50 -18.80
CA ASP A 14 -29.17 20.58 -17.91
C ASP A 14 -28.94 19.25 -17.17
N PRO A 15 -27.79 19.05 -16.50
CA PRO A 15 -27.52 17.83 -15.75
C PRO A 15 -28.56 17.48 -14.67
N ALA A 16 -29.16 18.46 -13.98
CA ALA A 16 -30.08 18.21 -12.87
C ALA A 16 -31.44 17.67 -13.36
N ALA A 17 -31.84 17.99 -14.59
CA ALA A 17 -33.05 17.45 -15.21
C ALA A 17 -33.06 15.90 -15.25
N THR A 18 -31.88 15.27 -15.30
CA THR A 18 -31.77 13.80 -15.26
C THR A 18 -32.21 13.20 -13.92
N LEU A 19 -32.03 13.90 -12.79
CA LEU A 19 -32.54 13.43 -11.49
C LEU A 19 -34.07 13.49 -11.40
N VAL A 20 -34.68 14.44 -12.12
CA VAL A 20 -36.14 14.55 -12.18
C VAL A 20 -36.71 13.42 -13.02
N GLU A 21 -36.11 13.13 -14.18
CA GLU A 21 -36.56 12.04 -15.06
C GLU A 21 -36.43 10.67 -14.39
N PHE A 22 -35.32 10.43 -13.67
CA PHE A 22 -35.03 9.14 -13.03
C PHE A 22 -35.26 9.14 -11.52
N PHE A 23 -36.18 9.99 -11.02
CA PHE A 23 -36.41 10.15 -9.58
C PHE A 23 -36.89 8.84 -8.91
N SER A 24 -37.74 8.07 -9.59
CA SER A 24 -38.25 6.78 -9.06
C SER A 24 -37.13 5.77 -8.80
N GLN A 25 -36.20 5.63 -9.74
CA GLN A 25 -35.05 4.73 -9.60
C GLN A 25 -34.09 5.20 -8.52
N MET A 26 -33.97 6.52 -8.33
CA MET A 26 -33.21 7.07 -7.21
C MET A 26 -33.90 6.78 -5.87
N GLN A 27 -35.23 6.81 -5.80
CA GLN A 27 -35.97 6.42 -4.59
C GLN A 27 -35.77 4.93 -4.26
N GLU A 28 -35.71 4.07 -5.27
CA GLU A 28 -35.36 2.65 -5.11
C GLU A 28 -33.94 2.48 -4.56
N ALA A 29 -32.97 3.25 -5.08
CA ALA A 29 -31.60 3.25 -4.56
C ALA A 29 -31.56 3.70 -3.09
N ALA A 30 -32.32 4.73 -2.70
CA ALA A 30 -32.42 5.15 -1.29
C ALA A 30 -33.09 4.07 -0.42
N ALA A 31 -34.15 3.43 -0.91
CA ALA A 31 -34.87 2.38 -0.20
C ALA A 31 -34.00 1.15 0.05
N SER A 32 -33.06 0.84 -0.85
CA SER A 32 -32.12 -0.28 -0.69
C SER A 32 -31.23 -0.17 0.57
N VAL A 33 -30.99 1.04 1.07
CA VAL A 33 -30.28 1.30 2.33
C VAL A 33 -31.22 1.61 3.50
N GLY A 34 -32.53 1.43 3.32
CA GLY A 34 -33.55 1.70 4.34
C GLY A 34 -33.91 3.18 4.50
N ALA A 35 -33.53 4.04 3.55
CA ALA A 35 -33.80 5.47 3.55
C ALA A 35 -35.00 5.83 2.66
N SER A 36 -35.72 6.88 3.04
CA SER A 36 -36.76 7.50 2.21
C SER A 36 -36.29 8.89 1.76
N ILE A 37 -36.45 9.17 0.46
CA ILE A 37 -36.19 10.48 -0.14
C ILE A 37 -37.43 10.97 -0.90
N GLU A 38 -37.89 12.17 -0.55
CA GLU A 38 -39.10 12.80 -1.10
C GLU A 38 -38.81 14.04 -1.94
N VAL A 39 -37.55 14.49 -1.96
CA VAL A 39 -37.12 15.73 -2.64
C VAL A 39 -35.89 15.45 -3.50
N ILE A 40 -35.73 16.25 -4.56
CA ILE A 40 -34.52 16.19 -5.40
C ILE A 40 -33.29 16.57 -4.56
N PRO A 41 -32.22 15.75 -4.55
CA PRO A 41 -31.00 16.04 -3.83
C PRO A 41 -30.39 17.39 -4.21
N ILE A 42 -29.95 18.14 -3.20
CA ILE A 42 -29.12 19.32 -3.38
C ILE A 42 -27.70 18.86 -3.71
N LEU A 43 -27.16 19.35 -4.83
CA LEU A 43 -25.84 18.98 -5.36
C LEU A 43 -24.72 19.84 -4.73
N ASP A 44 -24.67 19.92 -3.40
CA ASP A 44 -23.68 20.73 -2.67
C ASP A 44 -22.46 19.92 -2.18
N GLY A 45 -22.39 18.63 -2.56
CA GLY A 45 -21.38 17.69 -2.09
C GLY A 45 -21.47 17.38 -0.59
N GLY A 46 -22.50 17.88 0.08
CA GLY A 46 -22.71 17.82 1.51
C GLY A 46 -23.44 16.56 1.97
N ARG A 47 -23.31 16.20 3.25
CA ARG A 47 -24.13 15.16 3.87
C ARG A 47 -25.47 15.76 4.32
N HIS A 48 -26.57 15.11 3.95
CA HIS A 48 -27.94 15.47 4.31
C HIS A 48 -28.66 14.25 4.89
N TYR A 49 -29.27 14.40 6.07
CA TYR A 49 -29.93 13.29 6.75
C TYR A 49 -31.32 13.01 6.18
N LEU A 50 -31.65 11.73 6.05
CA LEU A 50 -32.92 11.24 5.51
C LEU A 50 -33.77 10.59 6.60
N ALA A 51 -35.08 10.50 6.35
CA ALA A 51 -35.94 9.65 7.16
C ALA A 51 -35.68 8.17 6.83
N SER A 52 -35.85 7.30 7.81
CA SER A 52 -35.99 5.86 7.55
C SER A 52 -37.27 5.58 6.77
N LEU A 53 -37.38 4.39 6.15
CA LEU A 53 -38.60 3.94 5.47
C LEU A 53 -39.86 3.97 6.38
N ASN A 54 -39.67 3.89 7.70
CA ASN A 54 -40.77 3.96 8.67
C ASN A 54 -41.16 5.41 9.03
N GLY A 55 -40.64 6.41 8.31
CA GLY A 55 -40.91 7.84 8.55
C GLY A 55 -40.19 8.44 9.75
N GLN A 56 -39.43 7.65 10.50
CA GLN A 56 -38.63 8.16 11.62
C GLN A 56 -37.34 8.78 11.09
N ARG A 57 -37.11 10.06 11.40
CA ARG A 57 -35.78 10.68 11.26
C ARG A 57 -34.87 10.16 12.36
N ASP A 58 -34.32 8.98 12.16
CA ASP A 58 -33.15 8.54 12.90
C ASP A 58 -31.90 9.02 12.14
N LYS A 59 -30.91 9.59 12.83
CA LYS A 59 -29.67 10.14 12.21
C LYS A 59 -28.78 9.04 11.60
N ARG A 60 -29.37 7.92 11.22
CA ARG A 60 -28.74 6.72 10.69
C ARG A 60 -28.63 6.78 9.19
N HIS A 61 -29.56 7.43 8.49
CA HIS A 61 -29.62 7.46 7.02
C HIS A 61 -29.25 8.84 6.47
N TYR A 62 -28.51 8.88 5.36
CA TYR A 62 -28.11 10.13 4.71
C TYR A 62 -27.92 9.97 3.21
N TYR A 63 -27.88 11.09 2.48
CA TYR A 63 -27.33 11.17 1.13
C TYR A 63 -26.18 12.18 1.02
N ARG A 64 -25.35 12.00 0.00
CA ARG A 64 -24.37 12.97 -0.50
C ARG A 64 -24.49 13.05 -2.02
N ALA A 65 -24.69 14.25 -2.56
CA ALA A 65 -24.90 14.42 -4.00
C ALA A 65 -23.94 15.46 -4.60
N ASP A 66 -23.41 15.16 -5.79
CA ASP A 66 -22.38 15.97 -6.46
C ASP A 66 -22.47 15.86 -8.00
N LEU A 67 -21.78 16.71 -8.74
CA LEU A 67 -21.66 16.69 -10.19
C LEU A 67 -20.37 16.00 -10.65
N HIS A 68 -20.50 15.07 -11.59
CA HIS A 68 -19.41 14.27 -12.17
C HIS A 68 -19.24 14.56 -13.66
N HIS A 69 -17.99 14.71 -14.11
CA HIS A 69 -17.66 14.87 -15.54
C HIS A 69 -17.14 13.55 -16.11
N ASP A 70 -17.69 13.14 -17.24
CA ASP A 70 -17.26 11.93 -17.92
C ASP A 70 -16.35 12.26 -19.11
N SER A 71 -15.53 11.30 -19.52
CA SER A 71 -14.56 11.45 -20.61
C SER A 71 -15.22 11.69 -21.97
N ASP A 72 -16.50 11.37 -22.12
CA ASP A 72 -17.31 11.66 -23.31
C ASP A 72 -17.81 13.11 -23.39
N GLY A 73 -17.51 13.93 -22.36
CA GLY A 73 -17.88 15.34 -22.28
C GLY A 73 -19.22 15.62 -21.63
N THR A 74 -19.95 14.59 -21.19
CA THR A 74 -21.22 14.74 -20.45
C THR A 74 -20.98 15.05 -18.97
N VAL A 75 -21.95 15.71 -18.34
CA VAL A 75 -21.94 16.04 -16.91
C VAL A 75 -23.16 15.40 -16.27
N TRP A 76 -22.95 14.66 -15.19
CA TRP A 76 -23.99 13.88 -14.52
C TRP A 76 -24.06 14.21 -13.04
N PRO A 77 -25.26 14.33 -12.46
CA PRO A 77 -25.41 14.26 -11.02
C PRO A 77 -25.14 12.84 -10.53
N SER A 78 -24.54 12.74 -9.36
CA SER A 78 -24.25 11.50 -8.65
C SER A 78 -24.77 11.62 -7.23
N VAL A 79 -25.39 10.56 -6.71
CA VAL A 79 -25.99 10.55 -5.38
C VAL A 79 -25.57 9.28 -4.68
N THR A 80 -24.95 9.41 -3.51
CA THR A 80 -24.58 8.30 -2.64
C THR A 80 -25.46 8.30 -1.40
N PHE A 81 -26.23 7.25 -1.19
CA PHE A 81 -27.00 7.00 0.02
C PHE A 81 -26.18 6.11 0.97
N GLY A 82 -26.30 6.32 2.28
CA GLY A 82 -25.58 5.54 3.27
C GLY A 82 -26.29 5.39 4.61
N THR A 83 -25.87 4.38 5.38
CA THR A 83 -26.34 4.13 6.75
C THR A 83 -25.20 3.93 7.75
N PHE A 84 -25.37 4.40 9.00
CA PHE A 84 -24.38 4.27 10.09
C PHE A 84 -24.44 2.95 10.88
N LYS A 85 -25.08 1.88 10.36
CA LYS A 85 -25.06 0.55 11.00
C LYS A 85 -23.72 -0.16 10.79
N HIS A 86 -23.41 -1.17 11.63
CA HIS A 86 -22.16 -1.95 11.64
C HIS A 86 -21.75 -2.63 10.30
N SER A 87 -22.64 -2.67 9.28
CA SER A 87 -22.35 -3.15 7.93
C SER A 87 -22.32 -2.06 6.85
N GLY A 88 -22.55 -0.78 7.22
CA GLY A 88 -22.34 0.39 6.37
C GLY A 88 -22.95 0.34 4.97
N ALA A 89 -24.16 -0.19 4.79
CA ALA A 89 -24.77 -0.30 3.46
C ALA A 89 -24.80 1.05 2.74
N THR A 90 -24.24 1.10 1.55
CA THR A 90 -24.23 2.27 0.67
C THR A 90 -24.87 1.93 -0.67
N ALA A 91 -25.61 2.88 -1.24
CA ALA A 91 -26.14 2.78 -2.59
C ALA A 91 -25.69 3.99 -3.40
N TYR A 92 -25.08 3.74 -4.56
CA TYR A 92 -24.67 4.78 -5.48
C TYR A 92 -25.66 4.85 -6.65
N PHE A 93 -26.10 6.07 -6.96
CA PHE A 93 -27.02 6.34 -8.05
C PHE A 93 -26.42 7.39 -8.99
N LYS A 94 -26.28 7.02 -10.27
CA LYS A 94 -25.90 7.92 -11.37
C LYS A 94 -26.82 7.61 -12.55
N PRO A 95 -27.56 8.60 -13.09
CA PRO A 95 -28.58 8.35 -14.12
C PRO A 95 -28.01 8.02 -15.50
N ARG A 96 -26.69 8.03 -15.68
CA ARG A 96 -26.02 7.79 -16.97
C ARG A 96 -26.43 6.45 -17.60
N ASP A 97 -26.44 5.37 -16.82
CA ASP A 97 -26.70 4.03 -17.36
C ASP A 97 -28.17 3.88 -17.77
N LEU A 98 -29.09 4.51 -17.03
CA LEU A 98 -30.50 4.59 -17.41
C LEU A 98 -30.70 5.43 -18.68
N ALA A 99 -30.02 6.56 -18.78
CA ALA A 99 -30.04 7.38 -19.98
C ALA A 99 -29.44 6.65 -21.20
N TRP A 100 -28.43 5.80 -20.99
CA TRP A 100 -27.87 4.93 -22.03
C TRP A 100 -28.89 3.91 -22.52
N GLN A 101 -29.63 3.27 -21.62
CA GLN A 101 -30.70 2.33 -22.00
C GLN A 101 -31.81 3.03 -22.81
N CYS A 102 -32.22 4.23 -22.41
CA CYS A 102 -33.16 5.04 -23.20
C CYS A 102 -32.59 5.38 -24.59
N TRP A 103 -31.29 5.68 -24.67
CA TRP A 103 -30.63 5.96 -25.94
C TRP A 103 -30.62 4.74 -26.87
N GLU A 104 -30.33 3.56 -26.34
CA GLU A 104 -30.36 2.31 -27.10
C GLU A 104 -31.77 1.98 -27.62
N SER A 105 -32.81 2.22 -26.81
CA SER A 105 -34.20 2.04 -27.25
C SER A 105 -34.66 3.08 -28.28
N ASP A 106 -34.17 4.32 -28.16
CA ASP A 106 -34.60 5.48 -28.98
C ASP A 106 -33.76 5.64 -30.27
N SER A 107 -32.76 4.77 -30.48
CA SER A 107 -31.69 4.87 -31.48
C SER A 107 -32.09 4.89 -32.97
N LYS A 108 -33.38 5.03 -33.30
CA LYS A 108 -33.89 5.25 -34.67
C LYS A 108 -34.25 6.72 -35.00
N GLY A 109 -34.18 7.66 -34.05
CA GLY A 109 -34.74 9.01 -34.23
C GLY A 109 -33.83 10.22 -34.02
N ILE A 110 -32.53 10.04 -33.77
CA ILE A 110 -31.65 11.16 -33.39
C ILE A 110 -31.09 11.84 -34.67
N PRO A 111 -31.30 13.16 -34.86
CA PRO A 111 -30.72 13.89 -35.98
C PRO A 111 -29.19 13.75 -36.03
N GLN A 112 -28.61 13.68 -37.23
CA GLN A 112 -27.18 13.45 -37.42
C GLN A 112 -26.30 14.59 -36.88
N ASP A 113 -26.86 15.79 -36.70
CA ASP A 113 -26.15 16.97 -36.20
C ASP A 113 -27.00 17.74 -35.18
N ILE A 114 -26.48 17.88 -33.95
CA ILE A 114 -26.96 18.87 -32.98
C ILE A 114 -26.22 20.17 -33.27
N ASP A 115 -26.96 21.27 -33.37
CA ASP A 115 -26.36 22.59 -33.59
C ASP A 115 -25.44 22.97 -32.42
N ASP A 116 -24.30 23.60 -32.75
CA ASP A 116 -23.29 24.01 -31.77
C ASP A 116 -23.87 24.97 -30.72
N THR A 117 -24.93 25.70 -31.05
CA THR A 117 -25.66 26.55 -30.10
C THR A 117 -26.26 25.74 -28.93
N GLN A 118 -26.83 24.57 -29.21
CA GLN A 118 -27.45 23.71 -28.19
C GLN A 118 -26.38 23.05 -27.30
N ARG A 119 -25.29 22.58 -27.91
CA ARG A 119 -24.13 22.05 -27.16
C ARG A 119 -23.53 23.11 -26.22
N GLN A 120 -23.37 24.34 -26.72
CA GLN A 120 -22.90 25.46 -25.90
C GLN A 120 -23.91 25.84 -24.81
N GLY A 121 -25.21 25.76 -25.09
CA GLY A 121 -26.29 25.99 -24.13
C GLY A 121 -26.24 25.03 -22.95
N TYR A 122 -26.20 23.72 -23.22
CA TYR A 122 -26.08 22.68 -22.20
C TYR A 122 -24.80 22.85 -21.37
N LYS A 123 -23.66 23.09 -22.04
CA LYS A 123 -22.39 23.33 -21.36
C LYS A 123 -22.46 24.55 -20.42
N ARG A 124 -23.04 25.67 -20.86
CA ARG A 124 -23.24 26.85 -20.01
C ARG A 124 -24.15 26.55 -18.81
N ALA A 125 -25.21 25.76 -18.99
CA ALA A 125 -26.09 25.35 -17.90
C ALA A 125 -25.37 24.44 -16.89
N ALA A 126 -24.57 23.48 -17.36
CA ALA A 126 -23.74 22.63 -16.53
C ALA A 126 -22.67 23.43 -15.77
N ASP A 127 -21.97 24.35 -16.44
CA ASP A 127 -20.97 25.23 -15.84
C ASP A 127 -21.59 26.14 -14.77
N LYS A 128 -22.81 26.66 -15.01
CA LYS A 128 -23.57 27.44 -14.03
C LYS A 128 -23.95 26.62 -12.80
N LEU A 129 -24.52 25.43 -12.99
CA LEU A 129 -24.87 24.53 -11.88
C LEU A 129 -23.65 24.16 -11.03
N LYS A 130 -22.51 23.92 -11.69
CA LYS A 130 -21.24 23.65 -11.00
C LYS A 130 -20.76 24.87 -10.20
N ALA A 131 -20.86 26.06 -10.76
CA ALA A 131 -20.52 27.30 -10.05
C ALA A 131 -21.44 27.52 -8.84
N ASP A 132 -22.75 27.31 -9.00
CA ASP A 132 -23.73 27.44 -7.91
C ASP A 132 -23.49 26.42 -6.79
N ALA A 133 -23.16 25.17 -7.14
CA ALA A 133 -22.79 24.10 -6.20
C ALA A 133 -21.52 24.46 -5.40
N GLU A 134 -20.49 24.97 -6.09
CA GLU A 134 -19.24 25.38 -5.45
C GLU A 134 -19.45 26.59 -4.52
N ILE A 135 -20.27 27.56 -4.92
CA ILE A 135 -20.64 28.69 -4.05
C ILE A 135 -21.37 28.21 -2.79
N ALA A 136 -22.32 27.27 -2.94
CA ALA A 136 -23.04 26.69 -1.80
C ALA A 136 -22.08 25.95 -0.84
N ARG A 137 -21.13 25.19 -1.39
CA ARG A 137 -20.08 24.50 -0.64
C ARG A 137 -19.18 25.46 0.13
N GLN A 138 -18.73 26.53 -0.52
CA GLN A 138 -17.92 27.58 0.12
C GLN A 138 -18.67 28.24 1.27
N LYS A 139 -19.95 28.58 1.05
CA LYS A 139 -20.81 29.17 2.09
C LYS A 139 -21.03 28.22 3.27
N ARG A 140 -21.25 26.93 3.01
CA ARG A 140 -21.37 25.91 4.07
C ARG A 140 -20.08 25.79 4.88
N ASN A 141 -18.95 25.66 4.21
CA ASN A 141 -17.64 25.55 4.87
C ASN A 141 -17.34 26.78 5.72
N ALA A 142 -17.66 27.98 5.23
CA ALA A 142 -17.53 29.22 6.00
C ALA A 142 -18.41 29.22 7.27
N ASN A 143 -19.68 28.79 7.17
CA ASN A 143 -20.56 28.67 8.34
C ASN A 143 -20.07 27.64 9.37
N ILE A 144 -19.50 26.51 8.91
CA ILE A 144 -18.92 25.50 9.81
C ILE A 144 -17.73 26.07 10.55
N GLU A 145 -16.85 26.80 9.87
CA GLU A 145 -15.68 27.41 10.48
C GLU A 145 -16.06 28.50 11.48
N GLU A 146 -16.96 29.41 11.10
CA GLU A 146 -17.53 30.42 12.01
C GLU A 146 -18.23 29.76 13.21
N GLY A 147 -18.90 28.62 12.97
CA GLY A 147 -19.51 27.79 14.01
C GLY A 147 -18.51 27.22 15.01
N ARG A 148 -17.35 26.75 14.55
CA ARG A 148 -16.25 26.26 15.40
C ARG A 148 -15.66 27.38 16.24
N ASP A 149 -15.48 28.56 15.67
CA ASP A 149 -15.01 29.73 16.39
C ASP A 149 -15.99 30.14 17.50
N ALA A 150 -17.29 30.19 17.19
CA ALA A 150 -18.33 30.49 18.16
C ALA A 150 -18.36 29.46 19.32
N ALA A 151 -18.25 28.17 19.01
CA ALA A 151 -18.19 27.11 20.00
C ALA A 151 -16.90 27.18 20.85
N THR A 152 -15.77 27.53 20.25
CA THR A 152 -14.48 27.75 20.93
C THR A 152 -14.58 28.89 21.95
N VAL A 153 -15.14 30.03 21.53
CA VAL A 153 -15.33 31.20 22.41
C VAL A 153 -16.27 30.86 23.57
N ALA A 154 -17.37 30.15 23.28
CA ALA A 154 -18.31 29.70 24.30
C ALA A 154 -17.66 28.71 25.29
N ALA A 155 -16.83 27.78 24.80
CA ALA A 155 -16.08 26.84 25.62
C ALA A 155 -15.12 27.55 26.57
N ILE A 156 -14.31 28.49 26.06
CA ILE A 156 -13.36 29.27 26.87
C ILE A 156 -14.10 30.07 27.93
N THR A 157 -15.17 30.79 27.53
CA THR A 157 -15.96 31.61 28.47
C THR A 157 -16.58 30.77 29.58
N ALA A 158 -17.13 29.59 29.23
CA ALA A 158 -17.69 28.68 30.23
C ALA A 158 -16.61 28.05 31.13
N TRP A 159 -15.44 27.73 30.57
CA TRP A 159 -14.31 27.20 31.32
C TRP A 159 -13.76 28.22 32.33
N ASP A 160 -13.58 29.48 31.91
CA ASP A 160 -13.03 30.55 32.74
C ASP A 160 -13.98 30.98 33.87
N ALA A 161 -15.30 30.88 33.64
CA ALA A 161 -16.31 31.15 34.66
C ALA A 161 -16.54 30.00 35.65
N ALA A 162 -15.98 28.81 35.39
CA ALA A 162 -16.15 27.63 36.21
C ALA A 162 -15.10 27.54 37.33
N GLU A 163 -15.45 26.84 38.41
CA GLU A 163 -14.56 26.67 39.57
C GLU A 163 -13.86 25.31 39.54
N PRO A 164 -12.67 25.16 40.16
CA PRO A 164 -12.00 23.86 40.27
C PRO A 164 -12.90 22.77 40.86
N ALA A 165 -12.97 21.62 40.20
CA ALA A 165 -13.76 20.49 40.66
C ALA A 165 -13.02 19.76 41.80
N ASN A 166 -13.58 19.81 43.01
CA ASN A 166 -13.07 19.01 44.13
C ASN A 166 -13.90 17.74 44.36
N THR A 167 -15.21 17.81 44.11
CA THR A 167 -16.14 16.68 44.23
C THR A 167 -17.22 16.79 43.15
N HIS A 168 -17.64 15.67 42.56
CA HIS A 168 -18.76 15.60 41.63
C HIS A 168 -19.35 14.18 41.66
N PRO A 169 -20.68 13.99 41.48
CA PRO A 169 -21.30 12.66 41.50
C PRO A 169 -20.63 11.65 40.56
N TYR A 170 -20.35 12.04 39.31
CA TYR A 170 -19.65 11.18 38.34
C TYR A 170 -18.25 10.76 38.81
N LEU A 171 -17.47 11.68 39.40
CA LEU A 171 -16.11 11.37 39.88
C LEU A 171 -16.16 10.43 41.09
N SER A 172 -17.17 10.60 41.95
CA SER A 172 -17.38 9.76 43.13
C SER A 172 -17.84 8.36 42.73
N ASP A 173 -18.75 8.27 41.76
CA ASP A 173 -19.27 7.02 41.21
C ASP A 173 -18.17 6.20 40.51
N LYS A 174 -17.33 6.87 39.71
CA LYS A 174 -16.18 6.25 39.05
C LYS A 174 -14.95 6.10 39.96
N ALA A 175 -15.00 6.60 41.20
CA ALA A 175 -13.91 6.57 42.17
C ALA A 175 -12.56 7.15 41.66
N VAL A 176 -12.61 8.21 40.85
CA VAL A 176 -11.43 8.88 40.27
C VAL A 176 -11.34 10.35 40.65
N ARG A 177 -10.12 10.91 40.67
CA ARG A 177 -9.92 12.34 40.96
C ARG A 177 -10.20 13.24 39.77
N ALA A 178 -10.30 14.54 40.03
CA ALA A 178 -10.64 15.56 39.04
C ALA A 178 -9.48 16.05 38.18
N TYR A 179 -8.21 15.87 38.53
CA TYR A 179 -7.05 16.23 37.67
C TYR A 179 -7.16 17.53 36.85
N GLY A 180 -7.63 18.63 37.45
CA GLY A 180 -7.76 19.92 36.78
C GLY A 180 -9.10 20.18 36.06
N LEU A 181 -10.08 19.28 36.18
CA LEU A 181 -11.46 19.54 35.75
C LEU A 181 -12.11 20.68 36.55
N ARG A 182 -13.17 21.26 36.00
CA ARG A 182 -13.93 22.35 36.62
C ARG A 182 -15.43 22.03 36.70
N ILE A 183 -16.16 22.72 37.56
CA ILE A 183 -17.62 22.62 37.68
C ILE A 183 -18.25 23.95 37.30
N ALA A 184 -19.25 23.90 36.42
CA ALA A 184 -20.02 25.07 36.06
C ALA A 184 -20.81 25.59 37.27
N THR A 185 -20.60 26.84 37.66
CA THR A 185 -21.31 27.48 38.78
C THR A 185 -22.65 28.09 38.35
N ALA A 186 -22.80 28.37 37.05
CA ALA A 186 -24.01 28.94 36.46
C ALA A 186 -24.32 28.31 35.09
N SER A 187 -25.60 28.31 34.72
CA SER A 187 -26.04 27.89 33.39
C SER A 187 -25.81 29.01 32.36
N SER A 188 -25.41 28.65 31.15
CA SER A 188 -25.22 29.62 30.06
C SER A 188 -25.65 29.07 28.70
N CYS A 189 -25.96 30.00 27.78
CA CYS A 189 -26.32 29.71 26.41
C CYS A 189 -25.60 30.66 25.45
N ALA A 190 -25.34 30.20 24.23
CA ALA A 190 -24.72 30.99 23.17
C ALA A 190 -25.35 30.66 21.81
N ARG A 191 -25.08 31.53 20.83
CA ARG A 191 -25.42 31.29 19.44
C ARG A 191 -24.41 30.33 18.83
N LEU A 192 -24.82 29.11 18.51
CA LEU A 192 -23.93 28.04 18.00
C LEU A 192 -24.45 27.49 16.67
N TYR A 193 -23.54 27.08 15.78
CA TYR A 193 -23.89 26.47 14.50
C TYR A 193 -24.07 24.96 14.63
N SER A 194 -25.17 24.43 14.12
CA SER A 194 -25.40 22.99 14.00
C SER A 194 -25.13 22.54 12.57
N ASP A 195 -23.99 21.88 12.34
CA ASP A 195 -23.67 21.26 11.03
C ASP A 195 -24.73 20.24 10.63
N GLU A 196 -25.30 19.53 11.62
CA GLU A 196 -26.36 18.57 11.38
C GLU A 196 -27.65 19.21 10.83
N GLN A 197 -28.02 20.39 11.34
CA GLN A 197 -29.23 21.10 10.90
C GLN A 197 -28.91 22.15 9.83
N GLY A 198 -27.64 22.31 9.44
CA GLY A 198 -27.17 23.33 8.51
C GLY A 198 -27.47 24.76 8.93
N LYS A 199 -27.75 25.03 10.22
CA LYS A 199 -28.26 26.34 10.69
C LYS A 199 -27.70 26.77 12.04
N TRP A 200 -27.76 28.08 12.27
CA TRP A 200 -27.49 28.71 13.56
C TRP A 200 -28.64 28.47 14.55
N LEU A 201 -28.27 28.17 15.80
CA LEU A 201 -29.16 28.06 16.95
C LEU A 201 -28.89 29.25 17.86
N ASP A 202 -29.82 30.19 17.98
CA ASP A 202 -29.57 31.45 18.69
C ASP A 202 -29.41 31.30 20.22
N LYS A 203 -29.95 30.22 20.79
CA LYS A 203 -29.85 29.90 22.23
C LYS A 203 -29.55 28.41 22.46
N ALA A 204 -28.36 27.98 22.05
CA ALA A 204 -27.88 26.64 22.37
C ALA A 204 -27.28 26.60 23.78
N THR A 205 -27.61 25.58 24.57
CA THR A 205 -27.05 25.39 25.91
C THR A 205 -25.56 25.13 25.85
N VAL A 206 -24.78 26.01 26.49
CA VAL A 206 -23.32 25.86 26.59
C VAL A 206 -22.98 25.02 27.81
N VAL A 207 -23.39 25.42 29.01
CA VAL A 207 -23.26 24.65 30.27
C VAL A 207 -24.53 24.76 31.11
N THR A 208 -24.78 23.80 31.99
CA THR A 208 -25.77 23.89 33.07
C THR A 208 -25.04 23.92 34.41
N ALA A 209 -25.55 24.70 35.37
CA ALA A 209 -24.97 24.74 36.71
C ALA A 209 -24.87 23.31 37.30
N GLY A 210 -23.70 22.96 37.81
CA GLY A 210 -23.37 21.62 38.31
C GLY A 210 -22.75 20.67 37.27
N ASP A 211 -22.72 21.02 35.98
CA ASP A 211 -22.02 20.21 34.97
C ASP A 211 -20.52 20.16 35.29
N LEU A 212 -19.93 18.96 35.30
CA LEU A 212 -18.49 18.76 35.31
C LEU A 212 -17.94 19.00 33.90
N LEU A 213 -16.88 19.80 33.80
CA LEU A 213 -16.33 20.31 32.57
C LEU A 213 -14.95 19.71 32.31
N ILE A 214 -14.75 19.21 31.10
CA ILE A 214 -13.48 18.70 30.58
C ILE A 214 -13.11 19.52 29.33
N PRO A 215 -11.99 20.25 29.34
CA PRO A 215 -11.61 21.07 28.21
C PRO A 215 -11.06 20.17 27.11
N VAL A 216 -11.54 20.36 25.88
CA VAL A 216 -10.97 19.75 24.69
C VAL A 216 -9.95 20.73 24.14
N THR A 217 -8.68 20.35 24.18
CA THR A 217 -7.56 21.19 23.74
C THR A 217 -6.95 20.67 22.45
N ASN A 218 -6.37 21.57 21.66
CA ASN A 218 -5.51 21.20 20.55
C ASN A 218 -4.04 21.06 21.00
N VAL A 219 -3.16 20.70 20.07
CA VAL A 219 -1.70 20.54 20.33
C VAL A 219 -1.01 21.81 20.85
N ALA A 220 -1.56 22.99 20.56
CA ALA A 220 -1.06 24.27 21.07
C ALA A 220 -1.54 24.59 22.50
N GLY A 221 -2.32 23.69 23.13
CA GLY A 221 -2.90 23.88 24.46
C GLY A 221 -4.10 24.84 24.48
N LYS A 222 -4.62 25.25 23.32
CA LYS A 222 -5.81 26.10 23.24
C LYS A 222 -7.06 25.24 23.37
N ILE A 223 -8.01 25.67 24.20
CA ILE A 223 -9.35 25.07 24.27
C ILE A 223 -10.05 25.32 22.93
N ILE A 224 -10.49 24.24 22.28
CA ILE A 224 -11.23 24.26 21.00
C ILE A 224 -12.68 23.78 21.17
N ASN A 225 -12.99 23.11 22.29
CA ASN A 225 -14.33 22.67 22.65
C ASN A 225 -14.38 22.29 24.15
N LEU A 226 -15.56 21.88 24.62
CA LEU A 226 -15.81 21.50 26.00
C LEU A 226 -16.68 20.23 26.04
N GLN A 227 -16.23 19.20 26.76
CA GLN A 227 -17.10 18.09 27.16
C GLN A 227 -17.70 18.41 28.52
N ARG A 228 -18.98 18.12 28.66
CA ARG A 228 -19.76 18.29 29.88
C ARG A 228 -20.29 16.96 30.35
N ILE A 229 -20.23 16.73 31.64
CA ILE A 229 -20.79 15.55 32.28
C ILE A 229 -21.83 16.03 33.29
N THR A 230 -23.08 15.64 33.08
CA THR A 230 -24.17 15.98 34.01
C THR A 230 -23.99 15.26 35.34
N SER A 231 -24.74 15.67 36.37
CA SER A 231 -24.80 14.95 37.65
C SER A 231 -25.25 13.48 37.53
N THR A 232 -25.97 13.14 36.46
CA THR A 232 -26.39 11.77 36.10
C THR A 232 -25.38 11.01 35.23
N GLY A 233 -24.22 11.60 34.94
CA GLY A 233 -23.14 10.98 34.16
C GLY A 233 -23.29 11.09 32.64
N GLN A 234 -24.28 11.84 32.12
CA GLN A 234 -24.43 12.01 30.67
C GLN A 234 -23.35 12.93 30.11
N LYS A 235 -22.56 12.41 29.16
CA LYS A 235 -21.46 13.11 28.51
C LYS A 235 -21.93 13.82 27.23
N ARG A 236 -21.69 15.12 27.07
CA ARG A 236 -22.10 15.91 25.89
C ARG A 236 -21.04 16.94 25.50
N PHE A 237 -20.86 17.19 24.21
CA PHE A 237 -19.99 18.26 23.68
C PHE A 237 -20.80 19.50 23.31
N LEU A 238 -20.13 20.64 23.10
CA LEU A 238 -20.79 21.81 22.52
C LEU A 238 -21.10 21.56 21.05
N ILE A 239 -22.30 21.99 20.64
CA ILE A 239 -22.75 21.93 19.25
C ILE A 239 -21.85 22.81 18.38
N GLY A 240 -21.41 22.30 17.24
CA GLY A 240 -20.53 23.02 16.31
C GLY A 240 -19.05 23.05 16.71
N GLY A 241 -18.72 22.64 17.94
CA GLY A 241 -17.33 22.61 18.40
C GLY A 241 -16.52 21.49 17.78
N GLN A 242 -15.23 21.74 17.56
CA GLN A 242 -14.31 20.74 17.05
C GLN A 242 -14.02 19.67 18.12
N LYS A 243 -14.12 18.39 17.73
CA LYS A 243 -13.74 17.25 18.59
C LYS A 243 -12.56 16.48 18.01
N LYS A 244 -12.61 16.25 16.69
CA LYS A 244 -11.57 15.53 15.95
C LYS A 244 -10.19 16.19 16.16
N GLY A 245 -9.22 15.40 16.60
CA GLY A 245 -7.85 15.82 16.94
C GLY A 245 -7.71 16.56 18.28
N GLY A 246 -8.83 16.81 18.99
CA GLY A 246 -8.84 17.42 20.31
C GLY A 246 -8.69 16.38 21.42
N PHE A 247 -7.99 16.75 22.49
CA PHE A 247 -7.71 15.86 23.62
C PHE A 247 -7.67 16.61 24.96
N PHE A 248 -7.70 15.88 26.07
CA PHE A 248 -7.38 16.38 27.40
C PHE A 248 -6.16 15.65 27.96
N ARG A 249 -5.25 16.37 28.63
CA ARG A 249 -4.03 15.79 29.22
C ARG A 249 -4.09 15.84 30.73
N ILE A 250 -3.96 14.68 31.36
CA ILE A 250 -3.59 14.58 32.78
C ILE A 250 -2.07 14.53 32.84
N PRO A 251 -1.41 15.50 33.51
CA PRO A 251 0.04 15.52 33.63
C PRO A 251 0.54 14.36 34.50
N GLY A 252 1.71 13.81 34.17
CA GLY A 252 2.36 12.72 34.88
C GLY A 252 3.76 12.48 34.34
N GLU A 253 4.40 11.39 34.75
CA GLU A 253 5.77 11.07 34.37
C GLU A 253 5.88 10.49 32.94
N GLY A 254 6.95 10.85 32.23
CA GLY A 254 7.31 10.25 30.95
C GLY A 254 6.31 10.42 29.81
N MET A 255 6.39 9.52 28.82
CA MET A 255 5.43 9.42 27.72
C MET A 255 4.06 8.98 28.22
N ALA A 256 2.99 9.47 27.58
CA ALA A 256 1.64 9.33 28.06
C ALA A 256 0.95 8.05 27.56
N PHE A 257 0.04 7.48 28.35
CA PHE A 257 -0.94 6.54 27.80
C PHE A 257 -2.04 7.30 27.06
N LEU A 258 -2.43 6.81 25.88
CA LEU A 258 -3.61 7.29 25.17
C LEU A 258 -4.82 6.44 25.55
N VAL A 259 -5.92 7.09 25.91
CA VAL A 259 -7.16 6.44 26.35
C VAL A 259 -8.39 7.08 25.71
N GLU A 260 -9.50 6.37 25.72
CA GLU A 260 -10.77 6.87 25.19
C GLU A 260 -11.49 7.78 26.16
N GLY A 261 -11.75 7.30 27.38
CA GLY A 261 -12.56 7.99 28.37
C GLY A 261 -11.76 8.71 29.45
N TYR A 262 -12.36 9.73 30.06
CA TYR A 262 -11.77 10.41 31.22
C TYR A 262 -11.55 9.47 32.41
N ALA A 263 -12.52 8.60 32.73
CA ALA A 263 -12.41 7.67 33.87
C ALA A 263 -11.28 6.64 33.64
N THR A 264 -11.20 6.08 32.43
CA THR A 264 -10.09 5.23 31.97
C THR A 264 -8.75 5.96 32.14
N GLY A 265 -8.65 7.21 31.68
CA GLY A 265 -7.41 8.01 31.77
C GLY A 265 -7.01 8.30 33.21
N ALA A 266 -7.94 8.73 34.06
CA ALA A 266 -7.67 8.98 35.46
C ALA A 266 -7.22 7.70 36.19
N THR A 267 -7.86 6.56 35.91
CA THR A 267 -7.46 5.26 36.47
C THR A 267 -6.06 4.83 36.05
N VAL A 268 -5.75 4.93 34.74
CA VAL A 268 -4.42 4.60 34.20
C VAL A 268 -3.34 5.50 34.81
N HIS A 269 -3.64 6.79 34.98
CA HIS A 269 -2.75 7.72 35.66
C HIS A 269 -2.53 7.36 37.13
N GLU A 270 -3.61 7.06 37.87
CA GLU A 270 -3.55 6.64 39.28
C GLU A 270 -2.79 5.33 39.49
N ALA A 271 -2.91 4.38 38.55
CA ALA A 271 -2.23 3.09 38.61
C ALA A 271 -0.74 3.18 38.28
N THR A 272 -0.35 4.05 37.34
CA THR A 272 1.02 4.04 36.76
C THR A 272 1.87 5.26 37.09
N GLY A 273 1.26 6.37 37.52
CA GLY A 273 1.92 7.67 37.68
C GLY A 273 2.28 8.37 36.35
N LYS A 274 2.07 7.71 35.19
CA LYS A 274 2.39 8.28 33.88
C LYS A 274 1.38 9.31 33.43
N ALA A 275 1.78 10.20 32.53
CA ALA A 275 0.84 11.11 31.88
C ALA A 275 -0.26 10.32 31.13
N THR A 276 -1.45 10.89 30.97
CA THR A 276 -2.51 10.29 30.14
C THR A 276 -3.16 11.32 29.24
N ILE A 277 -3.42 10.92 28.00
CA ILE A 277 -4.13 11.69 26.99
C ILE A 277 -5.49 11.06 26.74
N ILE A 278 -6.55 11.86 26.87
CA ILE A 278 -7.94 11.43 26.70
C ILE A 278 -8.44 11.92 25.35
N ALA A 279 -8.73 10.97 24.45
CA ALA A 279 -9.20 11.20 23.09
C ALA A 279 -10.74 11.35 23.00
N PHE A 280 -11.45 11.06 24.07
CA PHE A 280 -12.91 11.12 24.22
C PHE A 280 -13.75 10.05 23.51
N ASP A 281 -13.19 9.32 22.54
CA ASP A 281 -13.78 8.13 21.90
C ASP A 281 -12.75 7.36 21.06
N ALA A 282 -13.01 6.07 20.81
CA ALA A 282 -12.21 5.20 19.93
C ALA A 282 -11.88 5.80 18.56
N GLY A 283 -12.84 6.45 17.89
CA GLY A 283 -12.67 7.00 16.55
C GLY A 283 -11.74 8.22 16.48
N ASN A 284 -11.41 8.82 17.63
CA ASN A 284 -10.48 9.94 17.74
C ASN A 284 -9.08 9.51 18.20
N LEU A 285 -8.89 8.24 18.60
CA LEU A 285 -7.59 7.72 19.06
C LEU A 285 -6.51 7.91 17.99
N SER A 286 -6.76 7.48 16.75
CA SER A 286 -5.78 7.57 15.65
C SER A 286 -5.40 9.00 15.30
N GLU A 287 -6.37 9.92 15.32
CA GLU A 287 -6.12 11.34 15.03
C GLU A 287 -5.30 12.00 16.15
N VAL A 288 -5.62 11.71 17.41
CA VAL A 288 -4.88 12.23 18.57
C VAL A 288 -3.48 11.62 18.65
N ALA A 289 -3.35 10.31 18.42
CA ALA A 289 -2.06 9.62 18.34
C ALA A 289 -1.17 10.24 17.25
N SER A 290 -1.73 10.47 16.05
CA SER A 290 -1.02 11.12 14.95
C SER A 290 -0.61 12.56 15.28
N SER A 291 -1.46 13.30 16.01
CA SER A 291 -1.20 14.70 16.40
C SER A 291 -0.18 14.84 17.53
N LEU A 292 -0.01 13.79 18.34
CA LEU A 292 0.90 13.75 19.50
C LEU A 292 1.99 12.68 19.32
N ASN A 293 2.45 12.48 18.08
CA ASN A 293 3.45 11.48 17.75
C ASN A 293 4.72 11.65 18.62
N GLY A 294 5.23 10.54 19.15
CA GLY A 294 6.38 10.55 20.07
C GLY A 294 6.07 11.02 21.51
N GLN A 295 4.84 11.42 21.83
CA GLN A 295 4.41 11.69 23.20
C GLN A 295 3.60 10.55 23.82
N ILE A 296 3.13 9.59 23.01
CA ILE A 296 2.30 8.47 23.46
C ILE A 296 3.16 7.21 23.61
N PHE A 297 3.14 6.64 24.81
CA PHE A 297 3.81 5.38 25.16
C PHE A 297 3.08 4.16 24.59
N ALA A 298 1.77 4.09 24.84
CA ALA A 298 0.90 3.00 24.44
C ALA A 298 -0.57 3.45 24.53
N VAL A 299 -1.47 2.71 23.88
CA VAL A 299 -2.91 2.89 24.03
C VAL A 299 -3.44 1.96 25.12
N ALA A 300 -4.11 2.50 26.12
CA ALA A 300 -4.91 1.72 27.06
C ALA A 300 -6.38 1.83 26.62
N ALA A 301 -6.78 0.90 25.75
CA ALA A 301 -8.09 0.90 25.12
C ALA A 301 -9.11 0.10 25.93
N ASP A 302 -10.39 0.41 25.72
CA ASP A 302 -11.49 -0.29 26.37
C ASP A 302 -11.77 -1.62 25.64
N ASN A 303 -12.16 -2.67 26.37
CA ASN A 303 -12.50 -3.96 25.77
C ASN A 303 -14.02 -4.01 25.52
N ASP A 304 -14.50 -3.26 24.54
CA ASP A 304 -15.94 -3.22 24.21
C ASP A 304 -16.40 -4.50 23.50
N ALA A 305 -17.65 -4.92 23.73
CA ALA A 305 -18.26 -6.05 23.04
C ALA A 305 -18.37 -5.88 21.51
N ASN A 306 -18.27 -4.64 21.01
CA ASN A 306 -18.27 -4.32 19.57
C ASN A 306 -16.86 -4.06 19.01
N ASN A 307 -15.81 -4.31 19.80
CA ASN A 307 -14.40 -4.09 19.48
C ASN A 307 -14.07 -2.65 19.03
N ALA A 308 -14.88 -1.66 19.39
CA ALA A 308 -14.64 -0.26 19.02
C ALA A 308 -13.30 0.23 19.56
N GLY A 309 -13.05 0.03 20.86
CA GLY A 309 -11.79 0.42 21.49
C GLY A 309 -10.56 -0.28 20.91
N GLN A 310 -10.62 -1.60 20.71
CA GLN A 310 -9.54 -2.36 20.08
C GLN A 310 -9.27 -1.88 18.65
N SER A 311 -10.30 -1.73 17.81
CA SER A 311 -10.15 -1.26 16.43
C SER A 311 -9.57 0.15 16.39
N GLY A 312 -9.98 1.02 17.33
CA GLY A 312 -9.44 2.37 17.47
C GLY A 312 -7.97 2.38 17.89
N ALA A 313 -7.57 1.46 18.78
CA ALA A 313 -6.19 1.28 19.20
C ALA A 313 -5.31 0.74 18.07
N GLU A 314 -5.76 -0.27 17.34
CA GLU A 314 -5.07 -0.85 16.18
C GLU A 314 -4.84 0.20 15.09
N ALA A 315 -5.83 1.06 14.84
CA ALA A 315 -5.72 2.18 13.90
C ALA A 315 -4.66 3.23 14.30
N THR A 316 -4.17 3.22 15.54
CA THR A 316 -3.05 4.09 15.96
C THR A 316 -1.68 3.55 15.57
N ALA A 317 -1.56 2.26 15.27
CA ALA A 317 -0.30 1.54 15.09
C ALA A 317 0.69 1.63 16.28
N LEU A 318 0.20 2.03 17.47
CA LEU A 318 0.98 2.04 18.71
C LEU A 318 0.77 0.73 19.49
N PRO A 319 1.71 0.35 20.38
CA PRO A 319 1.47 -0.72 21.34
C PRO A 319 0.18 -0.44 22.11
N TYR A 320 -0.66 -1.45 22.30
CA TYR A 320 -1.90 -1.28 23.04
C TYR A 320 -2.16 -2.42 24.00
N VAL A 321 -2.98 -2.14 24.99
CA VAL A 321 -3.50 -3.10 25.97
C VAL A 321 -4.99 -2.85 26.17
N ILE A 322 -5.70 -3.96 26.34
CA ILE A 322 -7.12 -3.99 26.65
C ILE A 322 -7.33 -4.81 27.94
N PRO A 323 -8.36 -4.50 28.76
CA PRO A 323 -8.73 -5.33 29.89
C PRO A 323 -9.02 -6.77 29.45
N PRO A 324 -8.70 -7.81 30.25
CA PRO A 324 -8.97 -9.20 29.90
C PRO A 324 -10.47 -9.53 29.74
N GLU A 325 -11.34 -8.80 30.43
CA GLU A 325 -12.78 -9.05 30.42
C GLU A 325 -13.47 -8.25 29.32
N VAL A 326 -14.17 -8.95 28.42
CA VAL A 326 -14.99 -8.33 27.37
C VAL A 326 -16.17 -7.59 28.00
N GLY A 327 -16.37 -6.35 27.56
CA GLY A 327 -17.34 -5.41 28.11
C GLY A 327 -16.81 -4.53 29.24
N SER A 328 -15.52 -4.62 29.58
CA SER A 328 -14.90 -3.82 30.66
C SER A 328 -14.01 -2.69 30.12
N ASP A 329 -14.04 -1.55 30.80
CA ASP A 329 -12.99 -0.52 30.69
C ASP A 329 -11.93 -0.71 31.79
N TRP A 330 -10.83 0.05 31.75
CA TRP A 330 -9.77 -0.04 32.79
C TRP A 330 -10.22 0.44 34.17
N ASN A 331 -11.22 1.31 34.25
CA ASN A 331 -11.78 1.80 35.51
C ASN A 331 -12.60 0.72 36.21
N ASP A 332 -13.45 0.03 35.47
CA ASP A 332 -14.27 -1.09 35.94
C ASP A 332 -13.36 -2.26 36.37
N TYR A 333 -12.31 -2.55 35.60
CA TYR A 333 -11.31 -3.55 35.96
C TYR A 333 -10.52 -3.17 37.23
N ALA A 334 -10.18 -1.88 37.42
CA ALA A 334 -9.56 -1.39 38.65
C ALA A 334 -10.48 -1.51 39.87
N ALA A 335 -11.77 -1.23 39.71
CA ALA A 335 -12.75 -1.36 40.79
C ALA A 335 -12.88 -2.81 41.27
N GLN A 336 -12.76 -3.78 40.37
CA GLN A 336 -12.86 -5.20 40.68
C GLN A 336 -11.55 -5.81 41.23
N TYR A 337 -10.40 -5.45 40.64
CA TYR A 337 -9.12 -6.12 40.89
C TYR A 337 -8.03 -5.25 41.52
N GLY A 338 -8.28 -3.96 41.71
CA GLY A 338 -7.35 -2.99 42.29
C GLY A 338 -6.35 -2.38 41.30
N LEU A 339 -5.82 -1.21 41.65
CA LEU A 339 -4.88 -0.43 40.83
C LEU A 339 -3.54 -1.14 40.58
N ASP A 340 -3.04 -1.92 41.55
CA ASP A 340 -1.78 -2.67 41.40
C ASP A 340 -1.87 -3.71 40.27
N THR A 341 -3.02 -4.38 40.15
CA THR A 341 -3.28 -5.36 39.08
C THR A 341 -3.28 -4.67 37.73
N VAL A 342 -3.97 -3.52 37.61
CA VAL A 342 -3.99 -2.70 36.40
C VAL A 342 -2.57 -2.25 36.03
N CYS A 343 -1.79 -1.74 36.99
CA CYS A 343 -0.42 -1.32 36.78
C CYS A 343 0.47 -2.45 36.22
N ASN A 344 0.31 -3.67 36.75
CA ASN A 344 1.05 -4.84 36.25
C ASN A 344 0.71 -5.21 34.81
N TYR A 345 -0.57 -5.15 34.43
CA TYR A 345 -1.01 -5.39 33.04
C TYR A 345 -0.47 -4.32 32.09
N LEU A 346 -0.63 -3.04 32.44
CA LEU A 346 -0.14 -1.91 31.65
C LEU A 346 1.40 -1.95 31.49
N ASN A 347 2.12 -2.42 32.52
CA ASN A 347 3.57 -2.58 32.47
C ASN A 347 4.03 -3.86 31.75
N SER A 348 3.15 -4.84 31.49
CA SER A 348 3.54 -6.05 30.73
C SER A 348 3.94 -5.73 29.29
N ILE A 349 3.49 -4.60 28.73
CA ILE A 349 3.96 -4.02 27.45
C ILE A 349 5.49 -3.85 27.44
N VAL A 350 6.13 -3.65 28.61
CA VAL A 350 7.58 -3.43 28.74
C VAL A 350 8.39 -4.74 28.70
N LYS A 351 7.77 -5.90 28.98
CA LYS A 351 8.47 -7.20 29.09
C LYS A 351 8.37 -8.07 27.83
N SER A 352 7.36 -7.83 26.99
CA SER A 352 7.34 -8.31 25.61
C SER A 352 8.25 -7.41 24.77
N GLY A 353 9.50 -7.81 24.57
CA GLY A 353 10.50 -7.08 23.79
C GLY A 353 10.12 -6.91 22.32
N VAL A 354 9.14 -6.04 22.05
CA VAL A 354 8.91 -5.41 20.75
C VAL A 354 10.04 -4.40 20.58
N PRO A 355 10.98 -4.58 19.64
CA PRO A 355 11.80 -3.45 19.22
C PRO A 355 10.82 -2.45 18.62
N ALA A 356 10.83 -1.22 19.14
CA ALA A 356 10.05 -0.12 18.60
C ALA A 356 10.17 -0.13 17.06
N VAL A 357 9.06 -0.41 16.38
CA VAL A 357 8.90 -0.02 14.98
C VAL A 357 9.07 1.49 14.98
N ILE A 358 10.24 1.96 14.55
CA ILE A 358 10.46 3.39 14.33
C ILE A 358 9.63 3.74 13.11
N VAL A 359 8.38 4.12 13.35
CA VAL A 359 7.56 4.87 12.40
C VAL A 359 8.34 6.14 12.07
N PRO A 360 8.49 6.52 10.78
CA PRO A 360 9.18 7.74 10.41
C PRO A 360 8.53 8.92 11.13
N ASP A 361 9.32 9.66 11.91
CA ASP A 361 8.93 10.85 12.66
C ASP A 361 7.94 11.74 11.87
N ALA A 362 6.71 11.83 12.37
CA ALA A 362 5.80 12.91 12.03
C ALA A 362 6.28 14.18 12.77
N LYS A 363 7.00 15.03 12.04
CA LYS A 363 7.09 16.49 12.20
C LYS A 363 6.87 17.04 13.62
N THR A 364 7.83 16.82 14.52
CA THR A 364 8.10 17.84 15.53
C THR A 364 8.61 19.07 14.78
N ASP A 365 8.05 20.26 15.00
CA ASP A 365 8.62 21.53 14.49
C ASP A 365 9.89 21.91 15.30
N VAL A 366 10.74 20.90 15.55
CA VAL A 366 12.04 21.02 16.19
C VAL A 366 13.02 21.11 15.04
N ASP A 367 13.43 22.33 14.72
CA ASP A 367 14.61 22.50 13.89
C ASP A 367 15.81 21.95 14.69
N ILE A 368 16.38 20.85 14.20
CA ILE A 368 17.54 20.18 14.80
C ILE A 368 18.74 21.12 14.95
N HIS A 369 18.81 22.20 14.17
CA HIS A 369 19.82 23.25 14.31
C HIS A 369 19.64 24.13 15.56
N ASN A 370 18.46 24.12 16.19
CA ASN A 370 18.16 24.84 17.42
C ASN A 370 18.43 24.02 18.69
N MET A 371 18.78 22.73 18.57
CA MET A 371 19.23 21.93 19.71
C MET A 371 20.59 22.42 20.24
N THR A 372 20.86 22.13 21.52
CA THR A 372 22.09 22.58 22.17
C THR A 372 23.32 21.95 21.50
N PRO A 373 24.30 22.75 21.03
CA PRO A 373 25.53 22.22 20.45
C PRO A 373 26.31 21.34 21.42
N VAL A 374 27.12 20.44 20.87
CA VAL A 374 27.95 19.52 21.65
C VAL A 374 28.89 20.33 22.55
N LEU A 375 28.87 20.02 23.85
CA LEU A 375 29.76 20.66 24.81
C LEU A 375 31.22 20.42 24.41
N MET A 376 32.03 21.49 24.35
CA MET A 376 33.43 21.42 23.92
C MET A 376 34.28 20.45 24.75
N THR A 377 33.91 20.24 26.02
CA THR A 377 34.59 19.30 26.94
C THR A 377 34.18 17.84 26.75
N SER A 378 33.15 17.57 25.93
CA SER A 378 32.58 16.24 25.75
C SER A 378 33.03 15.53 24.47
N TRP A 379 33.90 16.16 23.67
CA TRP A 379 34.46 15.55 22.46
C TRP A 379 35.49 14.47 22.82
N PRO A 380 35.35 13.24 22.29
CA PRO A 380 36.33 12.17 22.50
C PRO A 380 37.75 12.52 22.02
N HIS A 381 37.88 13.16 20.85
CA HIS A 381 39.17 13.48 20.25
C HIS A 381 39.28 14.95 19.88
N VAL A 382 40.19 15.68 20.54
CA VAL A 382 40.43 17.11 20.29
C VAL A 382 41.88 17.38 19.91
N SER A 383 42.09 18.46 19.15
CA SER A 383 43.42 19.00 18.85
C SER A 383 44.05 19.67 20.07
N HIS A 384 45.32 20.04 19.97
CA HIS A 384 46.02 20.82 20.99
C HIS A 384 45.33 22.16 21.32
N ASN A 385 44.51 22.69 20.41
CA ASN A 385 43.73 23.92 20.60
C ASN A 385 42.28 23.65 21.05
N GLY A 386 41.95 22.41 21.45
CA GLY A 386 40.62 22.03 21.93
C GLY A 386 39.55 21.88 20.84
N GLN A 387 39.92 21.86 19.56
CA GLN A 387 38.95 21.68 18.46
C GLN A 387 38.74 20.19 18.14
N PRO A 388 37.51 19.76 17.82
CA PRO A 388 37.24 18.35 17.51
C PRO A 388 37.95 17.91 16.22
N LEU A 389 38.58 16.74 16.26
CA LEU A 389 39.25 16.12 15.11
C LEU A 389 38.25 15.38 14.19
N ASN A 390 38.60 15.21 12.92
CA ASN A 390 37.83 14.43 11.94
C ASN A 390 37.97 12.93 12.24
N THR A 391 37.15 12.39 13.16
CA THR A 391 37.22 10.99 13.57
C THR A 391 35.81 10.41 13.75
N ILE A 392 35.67 9.09 13.55
CA ILE A 392 34.38 8.38 13.72
C ILE A 392 33.80 8.59 15.14
N PRO A 393 34.55 8.46 16.25
CA PRO A 393 33.98 8.66 17.59
C PRO A 393 33.43 10.07 17.84
N ASN A 394 34.03 11.10 17.22
CA ASN A 394 33.48 12.45 17.30
C ASN A 394 32.20 12.58 16.48
N LEU A 395 32.11 11.94 15.31
CA LEU A 395 30.86 11.92 14.56
C LEU A 395 29.76 11.20 15.36
N GLU A 396 30.05 10.04 15.96
CA GLU A 396 29.12 9.31 16.83
C GLU A 396 28.64 10.20 17.99
N ARG A 397 29.56 10.91 18.66
CA ARG A 397 29.22 11.86 19.71
C ARG A 397 28.29 12.98 19.25
N LEU A 398 28.49 13.49 18.03
CA LEU A 398 27.60 14.47 17.43
C LEU A 398 26.22 13.87 17.17
N LEU A 399 26.15 12.67 16.58
CA LEU A 399 24.88 12.00 16.30
C LEU A 399 24.08 11.75 17.60
N GLU A 400 24.74 11.25 18.66
CA GLU A 400 24.13 11.06 19.98
C GLU A 400 23.53 12.35 20.56
N ASN A 401 24.26 13.47 20.49
CA ASN A 401 23.82 14.74 21.04
C ASN A 401 22.56 15.30 20.34
N TYR A 402 22.42 15.03 19.06
CA TYR A 402 21.29 15.44 18.24
C TYR A 402 20.25 14.32 18.05
N GLU A 403 20.36 13.23 18.83
CA GLU A 403 19.45 12.07 18.79
C GLU A 403 19.29 11.45 17.39
N ILE A 404 20.35 11.53 16.57
CA ILE A 404 20.39 10.98 15.22
C ILE A 404 20.80 9.51 15.29
N THR A 405 19.93 8.62 14.86
CA THR A 405 20.22 7.20 14.68
C THR A 405 20.45 6.90 13.21
N VAL A 406 21.56 6.22 12.90
CA VAL A 406 21.88 5.74 11.56
C VAL A 406 22.02 4.23 11.58
N ARG A 407 21.35 3.55 10.64
CA ARG A 407 21.32 2.08 10.55
C ARG A 407 21.59 1.64 9.12
N TYR A 408 22.25 0.51 8.95
CA TYR A 408 22.50 -0.03 7.61
C TYR A 408 21.42 -1.04 7.22
N ASN A 409 20.66 -0.73 6.18
CA ASN A 409 19.60 -1.60 5.67
C ASN A 409 20.21 -2.67 4.77
N VAL A 410 20.23 -3.92 5.25
CA VAL A 410 20.91 -5.01 4.53
C VAL A 410 20.17 -5.46 3.27
N ILE A 411 18.88 -5.14 3.15
CA ILE A 411 18.05 -5.48 1.98
C ILE A 411 18.22 -4.40 0.90
N ARG A 412 17.95 -3.14 1.26
CA ARG A 412 18.06 -1.99 0.33
C ARG A 412 19.50 -1.60 0.01
N LYS A 413 20.45 -2.01 0.86
CA LYS A 413 21.89 -1.73 0.75
C LYS A 413 22.22 -0.23 0.88
N ASP A 414 21.38 0.51 1.60
CA ASP A 414 21.51 1.93 1.91
C ASP A 414 21.47 2.19 3.43
N ILE A 415 21.55 3.46 3.81
CA ILE A 415 21.56 3.89 5.22
C ILE A 415 20.18 4.47 5.53
N ASP A 416 19.55 3.94 6.57
CA ASP A 416 18.33 4.47 7.15
C ASP A 416 18.69 5.53 8.21
N TYR A 417 18.16 6.75 8.04
CA TYR A 417 18.37 7.89 8.94
C TYR A 417 17.10 8.18 9.75
N VAL A 418 17.27 8.28 11.07
CA VAL A 418 16.25 8.70 12.03
C VAL A 418 16.82 9.88 12.82
N PHE A 419 16.10 11.00 12.88
CA PHE A 419 16.51 12.17 13.66
C PHE A 419 15.30 13.05 14.00
N PRO A 420 15.34 13.79 15.12
CA PRO A 420 14.27 14.68 15.54
C PRO A 420 13.95 15.73 14.47
N GLY A 421 12.67 16.07 14.31
CA GLY A 421 12.26 17.13 13.39
C GLY A 421 12.21 16.74 11.93
N LYS A 422 12.05 15.45 11.63
CA LYS A 422 11.97 14.95 10.25
C LYS A 422 10.79 15.58 9.49
N CYS A 423 11.10 16.63 8.74
CA CYS A 423 10.19 17.37 7.86
C CYS A 423 10.74 17.29 6.42
N GLY A 424 10.21 16.39 5.60
CA GLY A 424 10.59 16.29 4.19
C GLY A 424 9.72 15.29 3.43
N THR A 425 9.69 15.39 2.10
CA THR A 425 9.04 14.39 1.26
C THR A 425 9.85 13.08 1.26
N ALA A 426 9.20 11.95 0.97
CA ALA A 426 9.89 10.67 0.83
C ALA A 426 10.96 10.71 -0.29
N ASP A 427 10.78 11.60 -1.27
CA ASP A 427 11.55 11.64 -2.52
C ASP A 427 13.05 11.93 -2.35
N ASN A 428 13.45 12.74 -1.34
CA ASN A 428 14.84 13.22 -1.17
C ASN A 428 15.41 13.00 0.25
N GLN A 429 14.79 12.11 1.02
CA GLN A 429 15.05 11.98 2.46
C GLN A 429 16.51 11.70 2.82
N ASN A 430 17.19 10.81 2.09
CA ASN A 430 18.59 10.46 2.34
C ASN A 430 19.54 11.64 2.10
N GLN A 431 19.29 12.41 1.04
CA GLN A 431 20.09 13.59 0.72
C GLN A 431 19.88 14.71 1.74
N VAL A 432 18.63 14.90 2.20
CA VAL A 432 18.30 15.86 3.27
C VAL A 432 19.03 15.48 4.56
N ALA A 433 18.98 14.21 4.98
CA ALA A 433 19.67 13.73 6.17
C ALA A 433 21.18 14.00 6.12
N LEU A 434 21.83 13.67 5.00
CA LEU A 434 23.27 13.94 4.80
C LEU A 434 23.60 15.44 4.87
N ASN A 435 22.77 16.29 4.27
CA ASN A 435 22.97 17.73 4.29
C ASN A 435 22.79 18.30 5.70
N THR A 436 21.79 17.83 6.44
CA THR A 436 21.53 18.21 7.83
C THR A 436 22.70 17.85 8.73
N ILE A 437 23.19 16.60 8.68
CA ILE A 437 24.35 16.16 9.48
C ILE A 437 25.59 16.99 9.11
N THR A 438 25.82 17.23 7.82
CA THR A 438 26.94 18.06 7.36
C THR A 438 26.86 19.49 7.89
N SER A 439 25.65 20.05 7.97
CA SER A 439 25.40 21.37 8.55
C SER A 439 25.63 21.39 10.07
N LEU A 440 25.20 20.34 10.79
CA LEU A 440 25.48 20.17 12.22
C LEU A 440 26.97 20.03 12.52
N CYS A 441 27.73 19.31 11.68
CA CYS A 441 29.18 19.25 11.79
C CYS A 441 29.80 20.66 11.72
N ALA A 442 29.33 21.49 10.79
CA ALA A 442 29.80 22.86 10.65
C ALA A 442 29.48 23.73 11.89
N LEU A 443 28.25 23.63 12.42
CA LEU A 443 27.82 24.32 13.65
C LEU A 443 28.72 23.96 14.84
N ASN A 444 29.14 22.70 14.92
CA ASN A 444 29.94 22.14 15.99
C ASN A 444 31.46 22.19 15.75
N ARG A 445 31.90 22.83 14.65
CA ARG A 445 33.31 22.93 14.22
C ARG A 445 33.98 21.57 13.98
N LEU A 446 33.20 20.52 13.72
CA LEU A 446 33.71 19.22 13.32
C LEU A 446 34.04 19.25 11.80
N PRO A 447 35.25 18.82 11.38
CA PRO A 447 35.56 18.75 9.95
C PRO A 447 34.60 17.82 9.20
N LYS A 448 34.21 18.21 7.98
CA LYS A 448 33.13 17.54 7.21
C LYS A 448 33.57 16.66 6.05
N ALA A 449 34.87 16.54 5.80
CA ALA A 449 35.42 15.95 4.57
C ALA A 449 35.01 14.48 4.32
N ASP A 450 34.89 13.69 5.39
CA ASP A 450 34.66 12.24 5.30
C ASP A 450 33.34 11.78 5.94
N VAL A 451 32.41 12.71 6.19
CA VAL A 451 31.13 12.44 6.87
C VAL A 451 30.35 11.27 6.21
N PRO A 452 30.16 11.21 4.87
CA PRO A 452 29.44 10.08 4.27
C PRO A 452 30.11 8.72 4.52
N ALA A 453 31.44 8.66 4.48
CA ALA A 453 32.18 7.41 4.71
C ALA A 453 32.13 6.98 6.19
N TYR A 454 32.17 7.94 7.11
CA TYR A 454 32.03 7.67 8.54
C TYR A 454 30.59 7.27 8.90
N LEU A 455 29.57 7.91 8.32
CA LEU A 455 28.17 7.51 8.51
C LEU A 455 27.93 6.07 8.07
N LEU A 456 28.50 5.64 6.94
CA LEU A 456 28.44 4.24 6.53
C LEU A 456 29.11 3.32 7.56
N SER A 457 30.27 3.71 8.09
CA SER A 457 31.01 2.92 9.10
C SER A 457 30.27 2.82 10.43
N VAL A 458 29.52 3.86 10.83
CA VAL A 458 28.66 3.86 12.02
C VAL A 458 27.40 3.03 11.76
N ALA A 459 26.75 3.23 10.62
CA ALA A 459 25.54 2.50 10.24
C ALA A 459 25.76 0.99 10.14
N ASP A 460 26.93 0.54 9.64
CA ASP A 460 27.27 -0.89 9.50
C ASP A 460 27.42 -1.60 10.87
N ARG A 461 27.58 -0.85 11.97
CA ARG A 461 27.54 -1.40 13.34
C ARG A 461 26.10 -1.64 13.83
N HIS A 462 25.12 -1.06 13.15
CA HIS A 462 23.69 -1.10 13.50
C HIS A 462 22.88 -1.56 12.29
N LEU A 463 22.91 -2.87 12.02
CA LEU A 463 22.20 -3.47 10.91
C LEU A 463 20.69 -3.47 11.15
N VAL A 464 19.92 -3.23 10.09
CA VAL A 464 18.46 -3.44 10.06
C VAL A 464 18.10 -4.36 8.90
N ASN A 465 17.19 -5.30 9.15
CA ASN A 465 16.72 -6.25 8.16
C ASN A 465 15.18 -6.24 8.17
N PRO A 466 14.54 -5.31 7.43
CA PRO A 466 13.10 -5.11 7.52
C PRO A 466 12.28 -6.36 7.19
N VAL A 467 12.83 -7.26 6.34
CA VAL A 467 12.20 -8.54 6.04
C VAL A 467 12.24 -9.46 7.26
N MET A 468 13.41 -9.66 7.88
CA MET A 468 13.50 -10.53 9.06
C MET A 468 12.78 -9.96 10.27
N ASP A 469 12.80 -8.63 10.43
CA ASP A 469 12.05 -7.95 11.48
C ASP A 469 10.55 -8.24 11.33
N PHE A 470 10.02 -8.17 10.11
CA PHE A 470 8.63 -8.54 9.81
C PHE A 470 8.33 -10.03 10.01
N ILE A 471 9.21 -10.92 9.55
CA ILE A 471 9.01 -12.37 9.68
C ILE A 471 9.02 -12.80 11.15
N THR A 472 9.83 -12.16 11.98
CA THR A 472 10.08 -12.58 13.37
C THR A 472 9.34 -11.76 14.42
N VAL A 473 8.59 -10.72 14.02
CA VAL A 473 7.81 -9.88 14.94
C VAL A 473 6.79 -10.68 15.76
N GLN A 474 6.21 -11.73 15.18
CA GLN A 474 5.44 -12.75 15.90
C GLN A 474 5.97 -14.13 15.53
N HIS A 475 5.96 -15.04 16.49
CA HIS A 475 6.25 -16.45 16.24
C HIS A 475 5.10 -17.12 15.48
N TRP A 476 5.43 -18.19 14.74
CA TRP A 476 4.42 -19.00 14.07
C TRP A 476 3.46 -19.62 15.09
N ASP A 477 2.16 -19.47 14.85
CA ASP A 477 1.06 -19.92 15.71
C ASP A 477 0.77 -21.43 15.63
N GLY A 478 1.49 -22.16 14.77
CA GLY A 478 1.32 -23.60 14.56
C GLY A 478 0.23 -23.96 13.54
N GLN A 479 -0.47 -22.98 12.96
CA GLN A 479 -1.49 -23.21 11.95
C GLN A 479 -0.95 -22.90 10.55
N SER A 480 -1.14 -23.83 9.60
CA SER A 480 -0.63 -23.66 8.24
C SER A 480 -1.46 -22.67 7.42
N ARG A 481 -0.82 -21.70 6.78
CA ARG A 481 -1.43 -20.76 5.82
C ARG A 481 -1.13 -21.18 4.38
N PHE A 482 -0.18 -22.08 4.19
CA PHE A 482 0.25 -22.53 2.88
C PHE A 482 -0.86 -23.15 2.03
N SER A 483 -1.75 -23.95 2.63
CA SER A 483 -2.87 -24.55 1.89
C SER A 483 -3.86 -23.49 1.41
N ALA A 484 -4.17 -22.49 2.25
CA ALA A 484 -5.00 -21.36 1.88
C ALA A 484 -4.34 -20.54 0.75
N LEU A 485 -3.02 -20.33 0.82
CA LEU A 485 -2.26 -19.68 -0.24
C LEU A 485 -2.36 -20.43 -1.57
N LEU A 486 -2.19 -21.76 -1.58
CA LEU A 486 -2.31 -22.54 -2.82
C LEU A 486 -3.73 -22.52 -3.41
N ASN A 487 -4.76 -22.36 -2.59
CA ASN A 487 -6.14 -22.21 -3.05
C ASN A 487 -6.39 -20.86 -3.73
N THR A 488 -5.52 -19.88 -3.53
CA THR A 488 -5.59 -18.60 -4.28
C THR A 488 -5.05 -18.71 -5.70
N ILE A 489 -4.39 -19.82 -6.06
CA ILE A 489 -3.82 -20.02 -7.40
C ILE A 489 -4.72 -21.03 -8.13
N GLU A 490 -5.31 -20.62 -9.24
CA GLU A 490 -6.03 -21.52 -10.15
C GLU A 490 -5.13 -21.87 -11.33
N THR A 491 -4.91 -23.16 -11.57
CA THR A 491 -4.04 -23.67 -12.62
C THR A 491 -4.84 -24.23 -13.78
N ARG A 492 -4.25 -24.21 -14.98
CA ARG A 492 -4.84 -24.82 -16.18
C ARG A 492 -5.25 -26.28 -15.93
N ASN A 493 -6.37 -26.70 -16.54
CA ASN A 493 -6.84 -28.08 -16.46
C ASN A 493 -5.74 -29.08 -16.85
N GLY A 494 -5.56 -30.10 -16.02
CA GLY A 494 -4.53 -31.13 -16.21
C GLY A 494 -3.15 -30.77 -15.65
N PHE A 495 -2.96 -29.56 -15.10
CA PHE A 495 -1.73 -29.20 -14.42
C PHE A 495 -1.59 -29.91 -13.07
N ASP A 496 -0.40 -30.40 -12.78
CA ASP A 496 -0.08 -31.08 -11.53
C ASP A 496 -0.09 -30.08 -10.36
N ARG A 497 -1.09 -30.21 -9.48
CA ARG A 497 -1.25 -29.37 -8.28
C ARG A 497 -0.14 -29.62 -7.25
N ASP A 498 0.41 -30.82 -7.18
CA ASP A 498 1.51 -31.14 -6.26
C ASP A 498 2.80 -30.49 -6.74
N LEU A 499 3.03 -30.46 -8.06
CA LEU A 499 4.13 -29.68 -8.64
C LEU A 499 3.96 -28.19 -8.38
N CYS A 500 2.76 -27.63 -8.53
CA CYS A 500 2.46 -26.23 -8.15
C CYS A 500 2.86 -25.95 -6.70
N ALA A 501 2.38 -26.80 -5.77
CA ALA A 501 2.68 -26.71 -4.36
C ALA A 501 4.19 -26.77 -4.08
N LEU A 502 4.89 -27.70 -4.72
CA LEU A 502 6.34 -27.84 -4.60
C LEU A 502 7.08 -26.57 -5.04
N LEU A 503 6.76 -26.04 -6.24
CA LEU A 503 7.45 -24.88 -6.80
C LEU A 503 7.23 -23.62 -5.94
N VAL A 504 5.98 -23.36 -5.52
CA VAL A 504 5.65 -22.21 -4.67
C VAL A 504 6.31 -22.35 -3.30
N ARG A 505 6.28 -23.54 -2.68
CA ARG A 505 6.92 -23.79 -1.38
C ARG A 505 8.43 -23.54 -1.43
N ARG A 506 9.12 -24.11 -2.42
CA ARG A 506 10.57 -23.94 -2.61
C ARG A 506 10.93 -22.48 -2.84
N TRP A 507 10.09 -21.76 -3.58
CA TRP A 507 10.29 -20.35 -3.87
C TRP A 507 10.13 -19.48 -2.61
N LEU A 508 9.10 -19.71 -1.80
CA LEU A 508 8.91 -19.03 -0.51
C LEU A 508 10.10 -19.27 0.44
N ILE A 509 10.55 -20.52 0.57
CA ILE A 509 11.73 -20.84 1.41
C ILE A 509 12.97 -20.12 0.86
N SER A 510 13.12 -20.00 -0.47
CA SER A 510 14.23 -19.26 -1.06
C SER A 510 14.20 -17.77 -0.70
N ALA A 511 13.01 -17.16 -0.64
CA ALA A 511 12.85 -15.77 -0.24
C ALA A 511 13.25 -15.55 1.23
N VAL A 512 12.83 -16.44 2.13
CA VAL A 512 13.25 -16.41 3.53
C VAL A 512 14.76 -16.65 3.67
N ALA A 513 15.31 -17.64 2.97
CA ALA A 513 16.74 -17.94 2.99
C ALA A 513 17.58 -16.73 2.52
N ALA A 514 17.13 -16.01 1.48
CA ALA A 514 17.78 -14.79 1.01
C ALA A 514 17.84 -13.71 2.10
N ALA A 515 16.75 -13.52 2.83
CA ALA A 515 16.66 -12.52 3.90
C ALA A 515 17.38 -12.94 5.19
N ALA A 516 17.35 -14.22 5.56
CA ALA A 516 17.85 -14.72 6.83
C ALA A 516 19.35 -15.05 6.83
N MET A 517 19.89 -15.61 5.74
CA MET A 517 21.25 -16.14 5.73
C MET A 517 22.30 -15.02 5.73
N PRO A 518 23.28 -15.01 6.65
CA PRO A 518 24.32 -13.97 6.67
C PRO A 518 25.25 -14.08 5.45
N SER A 519 25.48 -15.29 4.95
CA SER A 519 26.20 -15.54 3.71
C SER A 519 25.84 -16.89 3.08
N GLY A 520 26.17 -17.08 1.81
CA GLY A 520 26.08 -18.39 1.14
C GLY A 520 24.72 -18.73 0.53
N PHE A 521 23.75 -17.81 0.61
CA PHE A 521 22.52 -17.95 -0.14
C PHE A 521 22.79 -17.82 -1.65
N TRP A 522 22.19 -18.72 -2.42
CA TRP A 522 22.12 -18.70 -3.86
C TRP A 522 20.70 -19.05 -4.28
N SER A 523 20.24 -18.44 -5.37
CA SER A 523 18.98 -18.82 -6.01
C SER A 523 19.26 -19.35 -7.42
N LYS A 524 18.50 -20.37 -7.82
CA LYS A 524 18.50 -20.88 -9.19
C LYS A 524 17.11 -20.79 -9.82
N GLY A 525 16.06 -20.71 -9.01
CA GLY A 525 14.67 -20.72 -9.43
C GLY A 525 14.04 -19.34 -9.48
N VAL A 526 13.28 -19.09 -10.54
CA VAL A 526 12.40 -17.94 -10.71
C VAL A 526 10.97 -18.49 -10.82
N LEU A 527 10.08 -18.10 -9.91
CA LEU A 527 8.66 -18.45 -10.03
C LEU A 527 8.06 -17.68 -11.22
N VAL A 528 7.47 -18.39 -12.18
CA VAL A 528 6.89 -17.76 -13.37
C VAL A 528 5.41 -18.08 -13.45
N PHE A 529 4.55 -17.07 -13.36
CA PHE A 529 3.12 -17.24 -13.64
C PHE A 529 2.83 -16.96 -15.11
N GLN A 530 2.40 -18.01 -15.83
CA GLN A 530 2.04 -17.95 -17.24
C GLN A 530 0.52 -18.00 -17.39
N GLY A 531 -0.09 -17.01 -18.02
CA GLY A 531 -1.55 -16.95 -18.14
C GLY A 531 -2.02 -15.65 -18.78
N GLU A 532 -3.33 -15.47 -18.93
CA GLU A 532 -3.87 -14.26 -19.56
C GLU A 532 -3.43 -12.96 -18.87
N GLN A 533 -3.48 -11.86 -19.63
CA GLN A 533 -3.20 -10.53 -19.08
C GLN A 533 -4.26 -10.15 -18.05
N SER A 534 -3.91 -9.29 -17.10
CA SER A 534 -4.84 -8.73 -16.11
C SER A 534 -5.44 -9.72 -15.10
N LEU A 535 -4.92 -10.95 -15.00
CA LEU A 535 -5.29 -11.91 -13.94
C LEU A 535 -4.84 -11.51 -12.53
N GLY A 536 -4.06 -10.43 -12.37
CA GLY A 536 -3.52 -10.02 -11.06
C GLY A 536 -2.24 -10.74 -10.63
N LYS A 537 -1.50 -11.39 -11.54
CA LYS A 537 -0.24 -12.13 -11.28
C LYS A 537 0.77 -11.33 -10.43
N THR A 538 1.08 -10.10 -10.86
CA THR A 538 1.98 -9.20 -10.12
C THR A 538 1.37 -8.73 -8.81
N ALA A 539 0.05 -8.46 -8.79
CA ALA A 539 -0.67 -8.04 -7.58
C ALA A 539 -0.65 -9.14 -6.50
N TRP A 540 -0.73 -10.41 -6.90
CA TRP A 540 -0.64 -11.56 -6.01
C TRP A 540 0.70 -11.63 -5.29
N ILE A 541 1.82 -11.38 -5.98
CA ILE A 541 3.13 -11.35 -5.30
C ILE A 541 3.21 -10.16 -4.34
N ARG A 542 2.63 -9.02 -4.68
CA ARG A 542 2.56 -7.84 -3.79
C ARG A 542 1.66 -8.09 -2.57
N SER A 543 0.61 -8.90 -2.70
CA SER A 543 -0.30 -9.21 -1.60
C SER A 543 0.32 -10.15 -0.57
N LEU A 544 1.47 -10.78 -0.87
CA LEU A 544 2.27 -11.53 0.12
C LEU A 544 2.93 -10.60 1.16
N LEU A 545 2.87 -9.29 0.99
CA LEU A 545 3.45 -8.31 1.90
C LEU A 545 2.41 -7.26 2.33
N PRO A 546 2.45 -6.83 3.60
CA PRO A 546 1.63 -5.72 4.06
C PRO A 546 2.02 -4.41 3.35
N PRO A 547 1.11 -3.43 3.22
CA PRO A 547 1.34 -2.21 2.43
C PRO A 547 2.65 -1.47 2.72
N GLU A 548 3.10 -1.48 3.97
CA GLU A 548 4.27 -0.77 4.48
C GLU A 548 5.60 -1.36 3.98
N LEU A 549 5.59 -2.62 3.54
CA LEU A 549 6.77 -3.35 3.05
C LEU A 549 6.75 -3.59 1.54
N ARG A 550 5.72 -3.08 0.84
CA ARG A 550 5.58 -3.28 -0.61
C ARG A 550 6.67 -2.58 -1.43
N ASP A 551 7.38 -1.62 -0.84
CA ASP A 551 8.54 -1.00 -1.46
C ASP A 551 9.75 -1.95 -1.54
N LEU A 552 9.75 -3.06 -0.80
CA LEU A 552 10.71 -4.15 -0.93
C LEU A 552 10.43 -5.05 -2.14
N VAL A 553 9.33 -4.80 -2.86
CA VAL A 553 8.97 -5.49 -4.11
C VAL A 553 9.26 -4.58 -5.30
N LYS A 554 10.20 -4.98 -6.16
CA LYS A 554 10.41 -4.31 -7.46
C LYS A 554 9.55 -4.97 -8.52
N ILE A 555 8.70 -4.18 -9.15
CA ILE A 555 7.88 -4.58 -10.30
C ILE A 555 8.59 -4.16 -11.58
N ASP A 556 8.40 -4.94 -12.64
CA ASP A 556 8.88 -4.66 -14.00
C ASP A 556 10.36 -4.24 -14.05
N ALA A 557 11.23 -5.09 -13.48
CA ALA A 557 12.67 -4.82 -13.47
C ALA A 557 13.29 -5.22 -14.83
N GLN A 558 13.74 -4.22 -15.59
CA GLN A 558 14.61 -4.43 -16.74
C GLN A 558 16.04 -4.72 -16.26
N ILE A 559 16.39 -5.99 -16.16
CA ILE A 559 17.70 -6.44 -15.67
C ILE A 559 18.65 -6.59 -16.86
N ASP A 560 19.61 -5.66 -16.99
CA ASP A 560 20.72 -5.78 -17.91
C ASP A 560 22.01 -6.07 -17.11
N PRO A 561 22.56 -7.30 -17.18
CA PRO A 561 23.77 -7.66 -16.45
C PRO A 561 25.03 -6.85 -16.81
N ASP A 562 25.02 -6.12 -17.94
CA ASP A 562 26.12 -5.22 -18.33
C ASP A 562 25.92 -3.80 -17.79
N ASN A 563 24.69 -3.45 -17.39
CA ASN A 563 24.35 -2.15 -16.80
C ASN A 563 24.27 -2.23 -15.26
N LYS A 564 25.27 -1.64 -14.60
CA LYS A 564 25.37 -1.64 -13.13
C LYS A 564 24.18 -0.99 -12.44
N ASP A 565 23.56 0.03 -13.01
CA ASP A 565 22.44 0.73 -12.36
C ASP A 565 21.19 -0.17 -12.31
N THR A 566 20.96 -0.97 -13.35
CA THR A 566 19.86 -1.95 -13.36
C THR A 566 20.08 -3.06 -12.35
N ILE A 567 21.32 -3.55 -12.22
CA ILE A 567 21.68 -4.54 -11.20
C ILE A 567 21.43 -3.97 -9.82
N ILE A 568 21.98 -2.77 -9.51
CA ILE A 568 21.81 -2.12 -8.20
C ILE A 568 20.33 -1.97 -7.87
N SER A 569 19.54 -1.44 -8.81
CA SER A 569 18.09 -1.28 -8.64
C SER A 569 17.41 -2.61 -8.30
N ALA A 570 17.70 -3.69 -9.04
CA ALA A 570 17.11 -5.00 -8.76
C ALA A 570 17.54 -5.54 -7.38
N VAL A 571 18.84 -5.51 -7.08
CA VAL A 571 19.38 -6.19 -5.89
C VAL A 571 19.26 -5.41 -4.59
N SER A 572 18.65 -4.22 -4.64
CA SER A 572 18.22 -3.41 -3.50
C SER A 572 16.77 -3.71 -3.07
N HIS A 573 16.17 -4.78 -3.59
CA HIS A 573 14.81 -5.22 -3.25
C HIS A 573 14.82 -6.70 -2.84
N TRP A 574 13.81 -7.13 -2.08
CA TRP A 574 13.68 -8.52 -1.64
C TRP A 574 13.07 -9.39 -2.73
N LEU A 575 11.92 -8.97 -3.28
CA LEU A 575 11.20 -9.68 -4.34
C LEU A 575 11.25 -8.85 -5.62
N VAL A 576 11.71 -9.43 -6.71
CA VAL A 576 11.90 -8.70 -7.97
C VAL A 576 11.20 -9.41 -9.13
N GLU A 577 10.28 -8.72 -9.77
CA GLU A 577 9.69 -9.15 -11.03
C GLU A 577 10.67 -8.88 -12.16
N ILE A 578 11.02 -9.92 -12.91
CA ILE A 578 11.77 -9.79 -14.15
C ILE A 578 10.80 -9.30 -15.23
N GLY A 579 11.01 -8.07 -15.71
CA GLY A 579 10.28 -7.52 -16.85
C GLY A 579 10.67 -8.20 -18.16
N GLU A 580 9.78 -8.17 -19.15
CA GLU A 580 10.05 -8.57 -20.54
C GLU A 580 10.48 -10.04 -20.75
N LEU A 581 10.04 -10.96 -19.87
CA LEU A 581 10.30 -12.39 -20.05
C LEU A 581 9.46 -13.02 -21.19
N ASP A 582 8.54 -12.28 -21.81
CA ASP A 582 7.55 -12.71 -22.81
C ASP A 582 8.07 -12.85 -24.26
N GLY A 583 9.40 -13.00 -24.44
CA GLY A 583 10.02 -13.36 -25.71
C GLY A 583 10.61 -12.20 -26.52
N THR A 584 10.59 -10.98 -26.00
CA THR A 584 11.26 -9.80 -26.59
C THR A 584 12.78 -9.82 -26.40
N LEU A 585 13.28 -10.57 -25.42
CA LEU A 585 14.71 -10.74 -25.12
C LEU A 585 15.42 -11.67 -26.10
N ARG A 586 16.64 -11.30 -26.51
CA ARG A 586 17.47 -12.15 -27.39
C ARG A 586 18.00 -13.35 -26.59
N LYS A 587 18.26 -14.48 -27.27
CA LYS A 587 18.89 -15.69 -26.66
C LYS A 587 20.14 -15.36 -25.82
N ALA A 588 20.98 -14.44 -26.29
CA ALA A 588 22.19 -14.03 -25.58
C ALA A 588 21.89 -13.30 -24.26
N ASP A 589 20.82 -12.50 -24.22
CA ASP A 589 20.42 -11.73 -23.04
C ASP A 589 19.80 -12.67 -21.98
N ILE A 590 19.01 -13.66 -22.41
CA ILE A 590 18.51 -14.74 -21.55
C ILE A 590 19.67 -15.53 -20.92
N ALA A 591 20.71 -15.87 -21.68
CA ALA A 591 21.88 -16.57 -21.15
C ALA A 591 22.62 -15.76 -20.08
N LYS A 592 22.79 -14.44 -20.30
CA LYS A 592 23.38 -13.53 -19.29
C LYS A 592 22.51 -13.43 -18.05
N LEU A 593 21.20 -13.31 -18.22
CA LEU A 593 20.23 -13.24 -17.12
C LEU A 593 20.26 -14.52 -16.27
N LYS A 594 20.29 -15.70 -16.88
CA LYS A 594 20.47 -16.99 -16.19
C LYS A 594 21.77 -17.02 -15.36
N GLY A 595 22.85 -16.49 -15.92
CA GLY A 595 24.13 -16.34 -15.23
C GLY A 595 24.05 -15.38 -14.04
N PHE A 596 23.31 -14.28 -14.16
CA PHE A 596 23.08 -13.32 -13.09
C PHE A 596 22.25 -13.90 -11.93
N ILE A 597 21.11 -14.54 -12.24
CA ILE A 597 20.22 -15.18 -11.25
C ILE A 597 21.00 -16.17 -10.38
N SER A 598 21.90 -16.95 -11.00
CA SER A 598 22.64 -18.02 -10.33
C SER A 598 23.78 -17.55 -9.41
N LYS A 599 24.07 -16.24 -9.35
CA LYS A 599 25.14 -15.71 -8.48
C LYS A 599 24.74 -15.82 -7.00
N ASP A 600 25.70 -16.10 -6.13
CA ASP A 600 25.55 -16.11 -4.67
C ASP A 600 25.83 -14.73 -4.03
N ARG A 601 26.56 -13.87 -4.75
CA ARG A 601 26.92 -12.51 -4.33
C ARG A 601 26.72 -11.48 -5.44
N ASP A 602 26.36 -10.27 -5.01
CA ASP A 602 26.31 -9.08 -5.86
C ASP A 602 27.63 -8.33 -5.76
N GLN A 603 28.29 -8.08 -6.88
CA GLN A 603 29.49 -7.27 -6.92
C GLN A 603 29.22 -6.00 -7.71
N PHE A 604 29.24 -4.86 -7.02
CA PHE A 604 29.09 -3.56 -7.63
C PHE A 604 29.71 -2.46 -6.75
N ARG A 605 29.97 -1.31 -7.37
CA ARG A 605 30.37 -0.10 -6.66
C ARG A 605 29.13 0.73 -6.42
N ARG A 606 28.86 1.07 -5.17
CA ARG A 606 27.74 1.97 -4.84
C ARG A 606 27.92 3.32 -5.53
N PRO A 607 26.84 4.06 -5.84
CA PRO A 607 26.93 5.48 -6.13
C PRO A 607 27.73 6.13 -4.99
N TYR A 608 28.84 6.80 -5.30
CA TYR A 608 29.78 7.42 -4.32
C TYR A 608 30.74 6.50 -3.55
N GLY A 609 30.71 5.18 -3.77
CA GLY A 609 31.70 4.25 -3.20
C GLY A 609 33.09 4.44 -3.83
N ARG A 610 34.15 4.44 -3.02
CA ARG A 610 35.55 4.53 -3.52
C ARG A 610 36.04 3.21 -4.13
N ALA A 611 35.47 2.08 -3.72
CA ALA A 611 35.84 0.74 -4.16
C ALA A 611 34.60 -0.10 -4.50
N GLU A 612 34.83 -1.16 -5.28
CA GLU A 612 33.81 -2.17 -5.56
C GLU A 612 33.63 -3.10 -4.34
N GLU A 613 32.38 -3.35 -3.96
CA GLU A 613 32.01 -4.14 -2.79
C GLU A 613 31.32 -5.44 -3.22
N LYS A 614 31.36 -6.44 -2.34
CA LYS A 614 30.68 -7.73 -2.54
C LYS A 614 29.60 -7.88 -1.48
N PHE A 615 28.34 -7.90 -1.90
CA PHE A 615 27.18 -8.07 -1.04
C PHE A 615 26.66 -9.50 -1.11
N GLN A 616 26.17 -10.01 0.02
CA GLN A 616 25.35 -11.20 0.01
C GLN A 616 24.09 -10.95 -0.81
N ARG A 617 23.72 -11.90 -1.69
CA ARG A 617 22.43 -11.87 -2.40
C ARG A 617 21.29 -11.93 -1.37
N ARG A 618 20.40 -10.93 -1.40
CA ARG A 618 19.19 -10.80 -0.57
C ARG A 618 17.90 -10.83 -1.39
N THR A 619 18.02 -11.11 -2.68
CA THR A 619 16.95 -10.92 -3.67
C THR A 619 16.51 -12.26 -4.26
N VAL A 620 15.20 -12.43 -4.40
CA VAL A 620 14.57 -13.55 -5.10
C VAL A 620 13.71 -13.03 -6.24
N PHE A 621 13.77 -13.72 -7.37
CA PHE A 621 13.12 -13.30 -8.60
C PHE A 621 11.82 -14.06 -8.84
N PHE A 622 10.87 -13.37 -9.45
CA PHE A 622 9.67 -13.94 -10.05
C PHE A 622 9.42 -13.29 -11.40
N ALA A 623 8.49 -13.82 -12.19
CA ALA A 623 8.07 -13.22 -13.43
C ALA A 623 6.60 -13.51 -13.71
N SER A 624 5.97 -12.62 -14.47
CA SER A 624 4.66 -12.86 -15.05
C SER A 624 4.75 -12.78 -16.58
N VAL A 625 4.18 -13.76 -17.27
CA VAL A 625 4.21 -13.83 -18.74
C VAL A 625 2.82 -14.14 -19.28
N ASN A 626 2.56 -13.66 -20.49
CA ASN A 626 1.32 -13.92 -21.21
C ASN A 626 1.45 -15.06 -22.23
N PRO A 627 2.42 -15.04 -23.17
CA PRO A 627 2.49 -16.06 -24.20
C PRO A 627 2.84 -17.43 -23.61
N GLU A 628 2.21 -18.48 -24.14
CA GLU A 628 2.52 -19.86 -23.75
C GLU A 628 3.96 -20.24 -24.09
N ARG A 629 4.47 -19.71 -25.21
CA ARG A 629 5.80 -20.00 -25.74
C ARG A 629 6.75 -18.83 -25.56
N PHE A 630 7.17 -18.59 -24.32
CA PHE A 630 8.05 -17.46 -23.96
C PHE A 630 9.53 -17.86 -23.80
N LEU A 631 9.82 -19.17 -23.68
CA LEU A 631 11.18 -19.66 -23.51
C LEU A 631 11.89 -19.76 -24.86
N ALA A 632 12.69 -18.75 -25.19
CA ALA A 632 13.40 -18.72 -26.47
C ALA A 632 14.65 -19.61 -26.53
N ASP A 633 15.21 -20.06 -25.39
CA ASP A 633 16.47 -20.81 -25.32
C ASP A 633 16.23 -22.33 -25.23
N ASP A 634 17.07 -23.12 -25.92
CA ASP A 634 16.99 -24.58 -26.01
C ASP A 634 17.60 -25.28 -24.77
N THR A 635 18.31 -24.55 -23.89
CA THR A 635 19.04 -25.14 -22.75
C THR A 635 18.84 -24.40 -21.42
N GLY A 636 18.85 -25.14 -20.30
CA GLY A 636 18.90 -24.54 -18.96
C GLY A 636 17.60 -23.85 -18.50
N ASN A 637 16.45 -24.32 -19.01
CA ASN A 637 15.11 -23.81 -18.67
C ASN A 637 14.59 -24.26 -17.30
N VAL A 638 15.30 -25.16 -16.61
CA VAL A 638 15.02 -25.57 -15.21
C VAL A 638 15.09 -24.43 -14.18
N ARG A 639 15.54 -23.23 -14.59
CA ARG A 639 15.52 -22.02 -13.76
C ARG A 639 14.15 -21.34 -13.74
N TRP A 640 13.30 -21.61 -14.73
CA TRP A 640 11.98 -21.01 -14.87
C TRP A 640 10.95 -21.98 -14.28
N TRP A 641 10.47 -21.69 -13.08
CA TRP A 641 9.50 -22.50 -12.36
C TRP A 641 8.10 -22.09 -12.80
N THR A 642 7.74 -22.51 -14.00
CA THR A 642 6.53 -22.08 -14.69
C THR A 642 5.30 -22.74 -14.09
N VAL A 643 4.29 -21.92 -13.76
CA VAL A 643 2.97 -22.35 -13.33
C VAL A 643 1.95 -21.72 -14.29
N PRO A 644 1.25 -22.54 -15.11
CA PRO A 644 0.20 -22.06 -16.00
C PRO A 644 -1.06 -21.78 -15.19
N VAL A 645 -1.36 -20.49 -14.99
CA VAL A 645 -2.48 -20.01 -14.19
C VAL A 645 -3.65 -19.54 -15.05
N THR A 646 -4.87 -19.85 -14.61
CA THR A 646 -6.12 -19.36 -15.19
C THR A 646 -6.76 -18.25 -14.34
N GLY A 647 -6.34 -18.14 -13.08
CA GLY A 647 -6.80 -17.12 -12.14
C GLY A 647 -5.88 -17.07 -10.92
N VAL A 648 -5.74 -15.90 -10.31
CA VAL A 648 -5.12 -15.75 -8.99
C VAL A 648 -5.95 -14.79 -8.13
N ASN A 649 -6.16 -15.15 -6.86
CA ASN A 649 -6.84 -14.27 -5.91
C ASN A 649 -5.79 -13.48 -5.09
N TYR A 650 -5.58 -12.21 -5.45
CA TYR A 650 -4.69 -11.30 -4.73
C TYR A 650 -5.40 -10.51 -3.59
N GLU A 651 -6.72 -10.62 -3.48
CA GLU A 651 -7.55 -10.01 -2.42
C GLU A 651 -7.83 -11.02 -1.29
N HIS A 652 -6.87 -11.91 -1.03
CA HIS A 652 -6.98 -12.91 0.00
C HIS A 652 -6.86 -12.30 1.41
N ASP A 653 -7.59 -12.83 2.38
CA ASP A 653 -7.48 -12.44 3.79
C ASP A 653 -6.44 -13.27 4.56
N ILE A 654 -5.44 -13.81 3.87
CA ILE A 654 -4.36 -14.60 4.49
C ILE A 654 -3.50 -13.66 5.35
N ASP A 655 -3.32 -14.04 6.61
CA ASP A 655 -2.32 -13.43 7.47
C ASP A 655 -0.91 -13.72 6.91
N THR A 656 -0.39 -12.74 6.18
CA THR A 656 0.92 -12.84 5.53
C THR A 656 2.06 -12.89 6.52
N GLN A 657 1.92 -12.26 7.70
CA GLN A 657 2.94 -12.32 8.74
C GLN A 657 3.08 -13.77 9.23
N GLN A 658 1.97 -14.42 9.56
CA GLN A 658 1.97 -15.83 9.98
C GLN A 658 2.37 -16.79 8.86
N LEU A 659 2.04 -16.49 7.59
CA LEU A 659 2.53 -17.26 6.44
C LEU A 659 4.06 -17.24 6.37
N TRP A 660 4.68 -16.06 6.46
CA TRP A 660 6.14 -15.99 6.39
C TRP A 660 6.82 -16.55 7.65
N ALA A 661 6.20 -16.43 8.82
CA ALA A 661 6.65 -17.10 10.04
C ALA A 661 6.64 -18.63 9.87
N GLU A 662 5.58 -19.20 9.28
CA GLU A 662 5.50 -20.63 8.93
C GLU A 662 6.64 -21.04 7.99
N VAL A 663 6.88 -20.28 6.92
CA VAL A 663 7.97 -20.55 5.96
C VAL A 663 9.34 -20.48 6.66
N TYR A 664 9.50 -19.57 7.62
CA TYR A 664 10.73 -19.46 8.40
C TYR A 664 10.98 -20.67 9.30
N GLU A 665 9.93 -21.29 9.85
CA GLU A 665 10.06 -22.57 10.56
C GLU A 665 10.57 -23.68 9.63
N TRP A 666 10.05 -23.79 8.41
CA TRP A 666 10.55 -24.75 7.42
C TRP A 666 12.02 -24.54 7.10
N PHE A 667 12.44 -23.28 6.94
CA PHE A 667 13.84 -22.94 6.74
C PHE A 667 14.71 -23.34 7.95
N LYS A 668 14.28 -23.06 9.18
CA LYS A 668 15.02 -23.41 10.41
C LYS A 668 15.20 -24.91 10.60
N VAL A 669 14.23 -25.73 10.21
CA VAL A 669 14.35 -27.20 10.26
C VAL A 669 15.18 -27.78 9.10
N GLY A 670 15.72 -26.92 8.23
CA GLY A 670 16.63 -27.31 7.15
C GLY A 670 15.94 -27.78 5.89
N GLU A 671 14.67 -27.40 5.67
CA GLU A 671 13.99 -27.70 4.42
C GLU A 671 14.70 -26.99 3.24
N ARG A 672 14.92 -27.73 2.15
CA ARG A 672 15.62 -27.23 0.96
C ARG A 672 14.79 -26.18 0.23
N TRP A 673 15.44 -25.16 -0.34
CA TRP A 673 14.80 -24.17 -1.22
C TRP A 673 15.11 -24.36 -2.71
N TRP A 674 15.87 -25.39 -3.07
CA TRP A 674 16.19 -25.72 -4.46
C TRP A 674 15.56 -27.04 -4.87
N LEU A 675 15.37 -27.22 -6.18
CA LEU A 675 14.89 -28.46 -6.76
C LEU A 675 16.00 -29.51 -6.82
N ASN A 676 15.65 -30.75 -6.54
CA ASN A 676 16.50 -31.91 -6.76
C ASN A 676 16.45 -32.36 -8.23
N ARG A 677 17.27 -33.35 -8.60
CA ARG A 677 17.38 -33.81 -10.01
C ARG A 677 16.08 -34.38 -10.59
N GLU A 678 15.24 -35.00 -9.78
CA GLU A 678 13.96 -35.57 -10.23
C GLU A 678 12.95 -34.45 -10.44
N GLU A 679 12.85 -33.53 -9.47
CA GLU A 679 12.00 -32.34 -9.56
C GLU A 679 12.39 -31.44 -10.75
N GLU A 680 13.70 -31.26 -11.01
CA GLU A 680 14.20 -30.54 -12.18
C GLU A 680 13.80 -31.22 -13.50
N ARG A 681 13.80 -32.56 -13.57
CA ARG A 681 13.36 -33.29 -14.77
C ARG A 681 11.86 -33.13 -15.02
N CYS A 682 11.05 -33.18 -13.97
CA CYS A 682 9.61 -32.93 -14.07
C CYS A 682 9.33 -31.53 -14.61
N LEU A 683 10.03 -30.52 -14.05
CA LEU A 683 9.94 -29.15 -14.54
C LEU A 683 10.42 -29.00 -15.99
N GLU A 684 11.51 -29.68 -16.37
CA GLU A 684 12.07 -29.61 -17.73
C GLU A 684 11.13 -30.23 -18.77
N ALA A 685 10.53 -31.38 -18.45
CA ALA A 685 9.53 -32.02 -19.32
C ALA A 685 8.33 -31.09 -19.58
N MET A 686 7.89 -30.37 -18.56
CA MET A 686 6.79 -29.40 -18.66
C MET A 686 7.20 -28.13 -19.42
N ASN A 687 8.39 -27.58 -19.16
CA ASN A 687 8.90 -26.41 -19.86
C ASN A 687 9.17 -26.66 -21.35
N ALA A 688 9.23 -27.91 -21.81
CA ALA A 688 9.35 -28.25 -23.23
C ALA A 688 8.14 -27.71 -24.03
N ASP A 689 6.94 -27.72 -23.45
CA ASP A 689 5.72 -27.22 -24.11
C ASP A 689 5.70 -25.69 -24.24
N HIS A 690 6.52 -25.00 -23.43
CA HIS A 690 6.64 -23.53 -23.39
C HIS A 690 7.79 -22.99 -24.26
N GLN A 691 8.47 -23.84 -25.04
CA GLN A 691 9.56 -23.41 -25.92
C GLN A 691 9.04 -22.71 -27.16
N GLN A 692 9.66 -21.58 -27.51
CA GLN A 692 9.37 -20.90 -28.77
C GLN A 692 9.84 -21.77 -29.94
N VAL A 693 8.90 -22.13 -30.82
CA VAL A 693 9.22 -22.82 -32.07
C VAL A 693 9.92 -21.83 -32.98
N ASP A 694 11.08 -22.23 -33.49
CA ASP A 694 11.86 -21.43 -34.44
C ASP A 694 11.05 -21.27 -35.75
N PRO A 695 10.68 -20.03 -36.15
CA PRO A 695 9.87 -19.81 -37.36
C PRO A 695 10.50 -20.43 -38.61
N VAL A 696 11.83 -20.48 -38.67
CA VAL A 696 12.55 -21.07 -39.80
C VAL A 696 12.44 -22.59 -39.77
N GLU A 697 12.47 -23.19 -38.58
CA GLU A 697 12.25 -24.62 -38.39
C GLU A 697 10.82 -25.02 -38.76
N GLU A 698 9.82 -24.23 -38.37
CA GLU A 698 8.42 -24.46 -38.73
C GLU A 698 8.22 -24.42 -40.25
N MET A 699 8.79 -23.42 -40.94
CA MET A 699 8.77 -23.35 -42.40
C MET A 699 9.45 -24.55 -43.05
N ILE A 700 10.57 -25.03 -42.49
CA ILE A 700 11.26 -26.23 -42.98
C ILE A 700 10.41 -27.49 -42.74
N LEU A 701 9.78 -27.62 -41.58
CA LEU A 701 8.90 -28.76 -41.27
C LEU A 701 7.68 -28.80 -42.19
N ALA A 702 7.09 -27.64 -42.49
CA ALA A 702 5.96 -27.51 -43.40
C ALA A 702 6.32 -27.72 -44.89
N HIS A 703 7.57 -27.41 -45.28
CA HIS A 703 7.98 -27.45 -46.69
C HIS A 703 8.42 -28.84 -47.18
N TYR A 704 8.85 -29.73 -46.28
CA TYR A 704 9.40 -31.04 -46.62
C TYR A 704 8.58 -32.21 -46.03
N GLU A 705 8.51 -33.33 -46.75
CA GLU A 705 7.80 -34.55 -46.34
C GLU A 705 8.67 -35.41 -45.39
N TRP A 706 8.73 -35.02 -44.12
CA TRP A 706 9.49 -35.74 -43.10
C TRP A 706 8.93 -37.15 -42.86
N GLY A 707 9.81 -38.16 -42.79
CA GLY A 707 9.41 -39.57 -42.65
C GLY A 707 9.06 -40.28 -43.97
N CYS A 708 9.41 -39.71 -45.12
CA CYS A 708 9.18 -40.33 -46.43
C CYS A 708 9.98 -41.63 -46.63
N ASP A 709 9.30 -42.77 -46.83
CA ASP A 709 9.95 -44.07 -47.07
C ASP A 709 10.66 -44.17 -48.45
N ARG A 710 10.46 -43.17 -49.33
CA ARG A 710 11.04 -43.12 -50.67
C ARG A 710 12.46 -42.57 -50.63
N ILE A 711 13.42 -43.38 -50.19
CA ILE A 711 14.83 -42.98 -50.04
C ILE A 711 15.41 -42.34 -51.33
N GLY A 712 15.01 -42.82 -52.52
CA GLY A 712 15.45 -42.25 -53.81
C GLY A 712 14.91 -40.85 -54.14
N ALA A 713 13.91 -40.37 -53.40
CA ALA A 713 13.32 -39.04 -53.55
C ALA A 713 14.08 -37.95 -52.76
N TYR A 714 14.99 -38.35 -51.87
CA TYR A 714 15.80 -37.42 -51.10
C TYR A 714 16.78 -36.67 -52.01
N ARG A 715 17.09 -35.43 -51.64
CA ARG A 715 18.01 -34.57 -52.38
C ARG A 715 18.97 -33.88 -51.43
N GLU A 716 20.25 -33.85 -51.82
CA GLU A 716 21.27 -33.08 -51.12
C GLU A 716 21.07 -31.58 -51.36
N LYS A 717 20.97 -30.80 -50.28
CA LYS A 717 20.80 -29.34 -50.32
C LYS A 717 21.70 -28.66 -49.31
N THR A 718 22.18 -27.46 -49.62
CA THR A 718 22.88 -26.62 -48.64
C THR A 718 21.87 -25.86 -47.78
N ALA A 719 22.29 -25.39 -46.59
CA ALA A 719 21.45 -24.54 -45.76
C ALA A 719 20.97 -23.26 -46.49
N THR A 720 21.79 -22.74 -47.41
CA THR A 720 21.43 -21.60 -48.26
C THR A 720 20.38 -21.96 -49.30
N ASP A 721 20.43 -23.16 -49.87
CA ASP A 721 19.38 -23.63 -50.79
C ASP A 721 18.06 -23.78 -50.05
N VAL A 722 18.06 -24.39 -48.86
CA VAL A 722 16.87 -24.53 -48.02
C VAL A 722 16.25 -23.18 -47.69
N LEU A 723 17.06 -22.17 -47.33
CA LEU A 723 16.58 -20.81 -47.07
C LEU A 723 15.87 -20.19 -48.29
N LYS A 724 16.42 -20.38 -49.50
CA LYS A 724 15.76 -19.90 -50.73
C LYS A 724 14.45 -20.63 -51.00
N GLU A 725 14.39 -21.93 -50.72
CA GLU A 725 13.20 -22.74 -50.96
C GLU A 725 12.03 -22.37 -50.06
N ILE A 726 12.33 -21.95 -48.82
CA ILE A 726 11.33 -21.47 -47.87
C ILE A 726 11.10 -19.95 -47.98
N GLY A 727 11.53 -19.29 -49.06
CA GLY A 727 11.14 -17.92 -49.38
C GLY A 727 12.11 -16.80 -49.00
N TYR A 728 13.36 -17.09 -48.63
CA TYR A 728 14.38 -16.04 -48.43
C TYR A 728 15.14 -15.73 -49.72
N ASP A 729 14.91 -14.56 -50.31
CA ASP A 729 15.55 -14.13 -51.57
C ASP A 729 17.08 -13.95 -51.45
N LYS A 730 17.56 -13.41 -50.33
CA LYS A 730 18.98 -13.11 -50.08
C LYS A 730 19.42 -13.58 -48.69
N PRO A 731 19.72 -14.88 -48.50
CA PRO A 731 20.15 -15.43 -47.23
C PRO A 731 21.50 -14.85 -46.77
N ASN A 732 21.59 -14.42 -45.52
CA ASN A 732 22.85 -13.96 -44.92
C ASN A 732 23.59 -15.10 -44.17
N LYS A 733 24.86 -14.87 -43.83
CA LYS A 733 25.71 -15.88 -43.16
C LYS A 733 25.15 -16.36 -41.82
N SER A 734 24.49 -15.48 -41.07
CA SER A 734 23.87 -15.82 -39.78
C SER A 734 22.71 -16.80 -39.98
N GLN A 735 21.81 -16.50 -40.94
CA GLN A 735 20.68 -17.35 -41.31
C GLN A 735 21.13 -18.72 -41.82
N SER A 736 22.14 -18.79 -42.69
CA SER A 736 22.69 -20.07 -43.17
C SER A 736 23.31 -20.91 -42.04
N THR A 737 23.90 -20.26 -41.03
CA THR A 737 24.47 -20.95 -39.86
C THR A 737 23.35 -21.49 -38.98
N HIS A 738 22.31 -20.69 -38.75
CA HIS A 738 21.11 -21.04 -38.00
C HIS A 738 20.38 -22.24 -38.61
N VAL A 739 20.04 -22.19 -39.91
CA VAL A 739 19.41 -23.32 -40.62
C VAL A 739 20.30 -24.56 -40.63
N SER A 740 21.62 -24.39 -40.73
CA SER A 740 22.52 -25.53 -40.62
C SER A 740 22.45 -26.23 -39.25
N ASN A 741 22.09 -25.54 -38.17
CA ASN A 741 21.90 -26.15 -36.85
C ASN A 741 20.53 -26.85 -36.74
N VAL A 742 19.47 -26.20 -37.25
CA VAL A 742 18.13 -26.79 -37.34
C VAL A 742 18.16 -28.10 -38.13
N LEU A 743 18.80 -28.11 -39.31
CA LEU A 743 18.88 -29.31 -40.14
C LEU A 743 19.68 -30.44 -39.48
N ARG A 744 20.71 -30.15 -38.68
CA ARG A 744 21.43 -31.18 -37.90
C ARG A 744 20.52 -31.88 -36.91
N ARG A 745 19.66 -31.12 -36.22
CA ARG A 745 18.68 -31.66 -35.27
C ARG A 745 17.62 -32.50 -35.99
N LEU A 746 17.04 -31.98 -37.07
CA LEU A 746 15.96 -32.66 -37.80
C LEU A 746 16.43 -33.91 -38.56
N THR A 747 17.64 -33.90 -39.11
CA THR A 747 18.18 -35.04 -39.86
C THR A 747 18.95 -36.05 -39.00
N GLY A 748 19.26 -35.70 -37.75
CA GLY A 748 20.04 -36.55 -36.84
C GLY A 748 21.48 -36.81 -37.28
N GLY A 749 22.01 -36.04 -38.24
CA GLY A 749 23.30 -36.31 -38.88
C GLY A 749 24.11 -35.07 -39.24
N GLU A 750 25.43 -35.24 -39.37
CA GLU A 750 26.33 -34.19 -39.83
C GLU A 750 26.24 -34.00 -41.36
N PRO A 751 26.31 -32.76 -41.87
CA PRO A 751 26.28 -32.53 -43.30
C PRO A 751 27.53 -33.07 -43.99
N ARG A 752 27.36 -33.63 -45.19
CA ARG A 752 28.47 -34.05 -46.04
C ARG A 752 29.26 -32.82 -46.49
N LYS A 753 30.58 -32.85 -46.29
CA LYS A 753 31.49 -31.76 -46.69
C LYS A 753 31.99 -31.99 -48.13
N ALA A 754 31.84 -30.98 -48.98
CA ALA A 754 32.40 -30.95 -50.33
C ALA A 754 33.06 -29.60 -50.62
N ARG A 755 33.84 -29.50 -51.71
CA ARG A 755 34.54 -28.26 -52.10
C ARG A 755 33.59 -27.08 -52.38
N SER A 756 32.33 -27.37 -52.74
CA SER A 756 31.27 -26.41 -53.05
C SER A 756 30.36 -26.06 -51.87
N GLY A 757 30.46 -26.73 -50.71
CA GLY A 757 29.59 -26.45 -49.56
C GLY A 757 29.38 -27.63 -48.61
N ARG A 758 28.46 -27.43 -47.65
CA ARG A 758 27.98 -28.45 -46.71
C ARG A 758 26.55 -28.85 -47.10
N PHE A 759 26.34 -30.15 -47.34
CA PHE A 759 25.08 -30.67 -47.87
C PHE A 759 24.36 -31.53 -46.84
N PHE A 760 23.06 -31.28 -46.68
CA PHE A 760 22.13 -32.08 -45.89
C PHE A 760 21.26 -32.90 -46.85
N ASN A 761 20.99 -34.16 -46.52
CA ASN A 761 20.10 -35.00 -47.29
C ASN A 761 18.66 -34.78 -46.80
N LEU A 762 17.81 -34.17 -47.61
CA LEU A 762 16.46 -33.76 -47.22
C LEU A 762 15.37 -34.53 -47.98
N PRO A 763 14.20 -34.75 -47.37
CA PRO A 763 13.07 -35.41 -48.04
C PRO A 763 12.55 -34.59 -49.24
N PRO A 764 11.65 -35.16 -50.06
CA PRO A 764 10.98 -34.38 -51.11
C PRO A 764 10.10 -33.27 -50.51
N ARG A 765 9.79 -32.24 -51.30
CA ARG A 765 8.90 -31.16 -50.89
C ARG A 765 7.44 -31.65 -50.81
N MET A 766 6.65 -31.05 -49.92
CA MET A 766 5.21 -31.27 -49.85
C MET A 766 4.53 -30.78 -51.14
N LEU A 767 3.70 -31.63 -51.76
CA LEU A 767 2.91 -31.29 -52.95
C LEU A 767 1.66 -30.50 -52.51
N ASN A 768 1.80 -29.17 -52.32
CA ASN A 768 0.74 -28.12 -52.40
C ASN A 768 1.21 -26.78 -51.79
N ALA A 769 2.35 -26.25 -52.23
CA ALA A 769 2.86 -24.94 -51.79
C ALA A 769 2.92 -23.89 -52.91
N GLU A 770 2.05 -24.00 -53.92
CA GLU A 770 1.92 -22.98 -54.97
C GLU A 770 0.54 -22.31 -54.93
N ARG A 771 0.55 -21.00 -54.64
CA ARG A 771 -0.54 -19.99 -54.63
C ARG A 771 -1.24 -19.72 -53.29
N MET A 772 -0.66 -18.83 -52.48
CA MET A 772 -1.47 -17.81 -51.80
C MET A 772 -1.37 -16.51 -52.62
N PRO A 773 -2.47 -16.01 -53.20
CA PRO A 773 -2.48 -14.65 -53.73
C PRO A 773 -2.45 -13.66 -52.57
N VAL A 774 -1.60 -12.65 -52.68
CA VAL A 774 -1.68 -11.43 -51.89
C VAL A 774 -2.92 -10.68 -52.39
N ASP A 775 -4.02 -10.76 -51.65
CA ASP A 775 -5.19 -9.91 -51.92
C ASP A 775 -5.20 -8.75 -50.92
N CYS A 776 -4.76 -7.60 -51.42
CA CYS A 776 -4.87 -6.32 -50.76
C CYS A 776 -6.26 -5.75 -51.09
N ASP A 777 -7.31 -6.14 -50.35
CA ASP A 777 -8.45 -5.26 -50.05
C ASP A 777 -9.54 -5.96 -49.20
N ARG A 778 -9.81 -5.34 -48.03
CA ARG A 778 -11.08 -5.32 -47.24
C ARG A 778 -11.37 -6.39 -46.15
N PRO A 779 -12.19 -6.01 -45.14
CA PRO A 779 -11.89 -6.18 -43.72
C PRO A 779 -12.76 -7.23 -43.01
N PHE A 780 -12.26 -7.73 -41.87
CA PHE A 780 -13.04 -8.09 -40.69
C PHE A 780 -12.21 -7.83 -39.43
#